data_AF-A0A258JPJ2-F1
#
_entry.id   AF-A0A258JPJ2-F1
#
_cell.length_a   1.000
_cell.length_b   1.000
_cell.length_c   1.000
_cell.angle_alpha   90.00
_cell.angle_beta   90.00
_cell.angle_gamma   90.00
#
_symmetry.space_group_name_H-M   'P 1'
#
loop_
_entity.id
_entity.type
_entity.pdbx_description
1 polymer ?
#
loop_
_entity_poly.entity_id
_entity_poly.type
_entity_poly.pdbx_seq_one_letter_code
_entity_poly.pdbx_strand_id
1 'polypeptide(L)'
;MVTSALVPPVPGVRAKIILSGLAALASLAAQPALADCSVTGTTTLTTCTPAEVKVTMSAGTGSLTVDSVETVSVVYDSVQTPGEYNQTVNLTGTTSINNPTYSGLVMQFGTTPTIPPQPVAVTVNATVNIGPNVVANTGGGGGFGTIWVLNDYAGTIAIDNAGTLTATAPTSSTATLSGVTNLGAVTILNSGSVTSDGGRGIYADGNCGPVGPDGCLGAETPVTVSVTNTATGTVSATTAAIRVIDYSGLASITNAGTVSSTLFQGLIAWSANGDATITNSGGVTSNTDNAVYASTEVGTATVTNSGTVTATGDSSLDAARALIRAPAGYSGLLGSASTSGNIVITNEATGVVSASRDTGILAETPLGNVTIVNAGTVSGLVGIGANSGLATQHTSATVAAIDGNITVTNSGTVTATSVGVSLDGTTNSLTNSGSISTTGNSSGDAAVVTGNGNTTIINTGTISAASSSDTAIAMGSGTNRLVISDTSTITGLVTNVSSNNTLELNGSASGSLNIGNVRAGRQYQGFANLTKSGTGTWGLHGNNSTLTGTLAVDQGTLTFDGEMSVTTVTVGSTGGVDIARTEDSTGTLTISGGAYASILNTGIYTGAGAQITITGEGTRVEIGNPTDTSQAAWLSPEGGTVTVSDGAYLFASGIYVGPGGSDLTTMTVTGAGTVVDSAERVYVGGQNGSRDVDPMNGNGVLTISAGAVVTTSTVGAGMDPNSQGTITVTGAGSQLWAKANVTYSALGNFYVGYNGTGTVIVADGGTIKADNEVRIGYDTDGYGTLVVGAAANSAAVAAGTIDTPAIVFGTGGGEVVLNHTSTSYQLTADISGNGSLNVLSGGTA
;
A
#
# COMPACT_ATOMS: atom_id res chain seq x y z
N MET A 1 18.25 -4.44 22.15
CA MET A 1 19.07 -4.60 23.37
C MET A 1 18.32 -3.92 24.53
N VAL A 2 17.26 -4.54 25.04
CA VAL A 2 16.55 -4.08 26.26
C VAL A 2 17.31 -4.62 27.47
N THR A 3 18.56 -4.19 27.62
CA THR A 3 19.33 -4.46 28.82
C THR A 3 19.42 -3.19 29.64
N SER A 4 18.48 -3.00 30.55
CA SER A 4 18.77 -2.48 31.90
C SER A 4 17.54 -2.60 32.79
N ALA A 5 17.81 -3.11 34.00
CA ALA A 5 16.90 -3.34 35.12
C ALA A 5 16.11 -4.67 35.13
N LEU A 6 16.73 -5.77 34.69
CA LEU A 6 16.70 -6.98 35.53
C LEU A 6 17.59 -6.69 36.75
N VAL A 7 16.97 -6.33 37.87
CA VAL A 7 17.59 -6.56 39.17
C VAL A 7 17.02 -7.88 39.67
N PRO A 8 17.81 -8.96 39.76
CA PRO A 8 17.38 -10.17 40.45
C PRO A 8 17.17 -9.85 41.94
N PRO A 9 16.29 -10.57 42.65
CA PRO A 9 16.16 -10.39 44.09
C PRO A 9 17.46 -10.84 44.77
N VAL A 10 18.34 -9.90 45.12
CA VAL A 10 19.39 -10.17 46.11
C VAL A 10 18.75 -10.04 47.50
N PRO A 11 18.90 -11.06 48.38
CA PRO A 11 18.22 -11.09 49.67
C PRO A 11 18.94 -10.23 50.71
N GLY A 12 18.14 -9.58 51.57
CA GLY A 12 18.46 -9.49 52.99
C GLY A 12 19.05 -8.17 53.50
N VAL A 13 18.18 -7.26 53.92
CA VAL A 13 18.29 -6.65 55.25
C VAL A 13 16.91 -6.71 55.89
N ARG A 14 16.68 -7.76 56.70
CA ARG A 14 15.48 -7.87 57.54
C ARG A 14 15.60 -6.87 58.69
N ALA A 15 14.71 -5.88 58.75
CA ALA A 15 14.43 -5.20 60.01
C ALA A 15 13.74 -6.21 60.93
N LYS A 16 14.47 -6.65 61.96
CA LYS A 16 13.96 -7.53 63.02
C LYS A 16 12.85 -6.78 63.79
N ILE A 17 11.62 -7.28 63.74
CA ILE A 17 10.65 -7.02 64.81
C ILE A 17 11.03 -7.96 65.97
N ILE A 18 11.72 -7.40 66.96
CA ILE A 18 11.92 -8.05 68.25
C ILE A 18 10.60 -7.90 69.02
N LEU A 19 9.85 -8.99 69.12
CA LEU A 19 8.69 -9.11 69.97
C LEU A 19 9.17 -9.20 71.44
N SER A 20 9.27 -8.07 72.14
CA SER A 20 9.47 -8.06 73.59
C SER A 20 8.11 -8.27 74.26
N GLY A 21 7.85 -9.52 74.68
CA GLY A 21 6.72 -9.84 75.54
C GLY A 21 6.90 -9.20 76.92
N LEU A 22 6.07 -8.23 77.26
CA LEU A 22 5.77 -7.86 78.64
C LEU A 22 4.32 -8.25 78.91
N ALA A 23 4.14 -9.33 79.66
CA ALA A 23 2.85 -9.72 80.18
C ALA A 23 2.42 -8.73 81.27
N ALA A 24 1.37 -7.96 81.00
CA ALA A 24 0.62 -7.25 82.03
C ALA A 24 -0.80 -7.83 82.03
N LEU A 25 -1.12 -8.61 83.06
CA LEU A 25 -2.49 -8.99 83.39
C LEU A 25 -3.28 -7.72 83.77
N ALA A 26 -4.30 -7.36 82.99
CA ALA A 26 -5.34 -6.44 83.43
C ALA A 26 -6.69 -6.79 82.77
N SER A 27 -7.59 -7.28 83.63
CA SER A 27 -9.06 -7.18 83.60
C SER A 27 -9.82 -7.35 82.27
N LEU A 28 -10.64 -8.41 82.23
CA LEU A 28 -11.77 -8.59 81.31
C LEU A 28 -12.71 -7.38 81.36
N ALA A 29 -12.67 -6.55 80.33
CA ALA A 29 -13.82 -5.75 79.90
C ALA A 29 -14.25 -6.34 78.55
N ALA A 30 -15.50 -6.81 78.48
CA ALA A 30 -16.09 -7.28 77.23
C ALA A 30 -16.07 -6.14 76.21
N GLN A 31 -15.20 -6.24 75.21
CA GLN A 31 -15.29 -5.41 74.02
C GLN A 31 -16.57 -5.82 73.26
N PRO A 32 -17.32 -4.86 72.68
CA PRO A 32 -18.46 -5.20 71.86
C PRO A 32 -17.98 -6.07 70.70
N ALA A 33 -18.71 -7.14 70.40
CA ALA A 33 -18.43 -8.01 69.29
C ALA A 33 -18.41 -7.18 68.00
N LEU A 34 -17.25 -7.10 67.36
CA LEU A 34 -17.13 -6.65 65.97
C LEU A 34 -17.81 -7.72 65.11
N ALA A 35 -19.10 -7.56 64.87
CA ALA A 35 -19.66 -8.04 63.62
C ALA A 35 -18.82 -7.37 62.51
N ASP A 36 -18.35 -8.16 61.56
CA ASP A 36 -18.21 -7.81 60.14
C ASP A 36 -17.05 -8.50 59.40
N CYS A 37 -16.18 -9.24 60.11
CA CYS A 37 -15.33 -10.25 59.45
C CYS A 37 -16.00 -11.63 59.50
N SER A 38 -16.17 -12.29 58.36
CA SER A 38 -16.67 -13.67 58.29
C SER A 38 -15.78 -14.54 57.42
N VAL A 39 -15.65 -15.82 57.78
CA VAL A 39 -14.87 -16.80 57.00
C VAL A 39 -15.73 -18.01 56.65
N THR A 40 -15.42 -18.66 55.53
CA THR A 40 -16.06 -19.92 55.11
C THR A 40 -15.03 -20.96 54.69
N GLY A 41 -15.46 -22.23 54.65
CA GLY A 41 -14.67 -23.33 54.12
C GLY A 41 -13.37 -23.56 54.88
N THR A 42 -12.24 -23.56 54.16
CA THR A 42 -10.91 -23.87 54.70
C THR A 42 -10.14 -22.66 55.24
N THR A 43 -10.78 -21.48 55.31
CA THR A 43 -10.20 -20.26 55.89
C THR A 43 -10.58 -20.13 57.37
N THR A 44 -9.61 -19.84 58.23
CA THR A 44 -9.82 -19.65 59.67
C THR A 44 -9.45 -18.23 60.08
N LEU A 45 -10.37 -17.54 60.76
CA LEU A 45 -10.15 -16.18 61.27
C LEU A 45 -9.25 -16.20 62.51
N THR A 46 -8.14 -15.47 62.46
CA THR A 46 -7.18 -15.33 63.56
C THR A 46 -7.44 -14.05 64.35
N THR A 47 -7.59 -12.92 63.66
CA THR A 47 -7.93 -11.61 64.24
C THR A 47 -8.85 -10.83 63.31
N CYS A 48 -9.72 -10.00 63.89
CA CYS A 48 -10.50 -9.00 63.18
C CYS A 48 -10.58 -7.76 64.09
N THR A 49 -9.65 -6.83 63.90
CA THR A 49 -9.49 -5.66 64.76
C THR A 49 -9.05 -4.45 63.93
N PRO A 50 -9.16 -3.21 64.47
CA PRO A 50 -8.63 -2.04 63.79
C PRO A 50 -7.11 -2.08 63.52
N ALA A 51 -6.37 -2.91 64.26
CA ALA A 51 -4.92 -3.05 64.06
C ALA A 51 -4.56 -4.04 62.95
N GLU A 52 -5.37 -5.08 62.75
CA GLU A 52 -5.13 -6.14 61.78
C GLU A 52 -6.38 -7.04 61.66
N VAL A 53 -6.73 -7.40 60.42
CA VAL A 53 -7.58 -8.54 60.08
C VAL A 53 -6.68 -9.64 59.55
N LYS A 54 -6.65 -10.79 60.20
CA LYS A 54 -5.72 -11.87 59.87
C LYS A 54 -6.43 -13.20 59.77
N VAL A 55 -6.04 -14.00 58.78
CA VAL A 55 -6.54 -15.36 58.58
C VAL A 55 -5.41 -16.36 58.35
N THR A 56 -5.70 -17.62 58.66
CA THR A 56 -4.92 -18.79 58.23
C THR A 56 -5.78 -19.64 57.29
N MET A 57 -5.16 -20.55 56.54
CA MET A 57 -5.88 -21.40 55.59
C MET A 57 -5.31 -22.82 55.56
N SER A 58 -6.18 -23.78 55.22
CA SER A 58 -5.82 -25.16 54.90
C SER A 58 -6.20 -25.50 53.45
N ALA A 59 -5.63 -26.57 52.90
CA ALA A 59 -5.85 -26.96 51.51
C ALA A 59 -7.34 -27.20 51.23
N GLY A 60 -7.82 -26.68 50.10
CA GLY A 60 -9.24 -26.66 49.71
C GLY A 60 -9.77 -25.23 49.52
N THR A 61 -11.11 -25.12 49.48
CA THR A 61 -11.81 -23.86 49.19
C THR A 61 -12.22 -23.14 50.47
N GLY A 62 -11.89 -21.85 50.56
CA GLY A 62 -12.30 -20.99 51.67
C GLY A 62 -12.43 -19.53 51.27
N SER A 63 -13.01 -18.72 52.15
CA SER A 63 -13.13 -17.28 51.92
C SER A 63 -12.99 -16.45 53.19
N LEU A 64 -12.61 -15.18 53.03
CA LEU A 64 -12.72 -14.10 54.01
C LEU A 64 -13.62 -13.00 53.43
N THR A 65 -14.59 -12.52 54.21
CA THR A 65 -15.33 -11.29 53.92
C THR A 65 -15.07 -10.29 55.03
N VAL A 66 -14.69 -9.06 54.66
CA VAL A 66 -14.48 -7.91 55.54
C VAL A 66 -15.45 -6.82 55.08
N ASP A 67 -16.48 -6.55 55.89
CA ASP A 67 -17.55 -5.62 55.53
C ASP A 67 -17.51 -4.37 56.41
N SER A 68 -17.44 -3.17 55.85
CA SER A 68 -17.48 -1.93 56.65
C SER A 68 -16.48 -1.83 57.83
N VAL A 69 -15.33 -2.53 57.77
CA VAL A 69 -14.30 -2.50 58.82
C VAL A 69 -13.25 -1.44 58.54
N GLU A 70 -12.89 -0.63 59.54
CA GLU A 70 -11.67 0.20 59.50
C GLU A 70 -10.51 -0.58 60.12
N THR A 71 -9.46 -0.84 59.34
CA THR A 71 -8.28 -1.62 59.76
C THR A 71 -6.99 -1.06 59.18
N VAL A 72 -5.85 -1.37 59.80
CA VAL A 72 -4.53 -1.10 59.21
C VAL A 72 -4.22 -2.08 58.08
N SER A 73 -4.52 -3.38 58.25
CA SER A 73 -4.18 -4.40 57.25
C SER A 73 -5.15 -5.57 57.21
N VAL A 74 -5.14 -6.28 56.08
CA VAL A 74 -5.75 -7.60 55.88
C VAL A 74 -4.65 -8.55 55.45
N VAL A 75 -4.41 -9.62 56.20
CA VAL A 75 -3.25 -10.50 56.01
C VAL A 75 -3.67 -11.97 55.98
N TYR A 76 -3.24 -12.67 54.92
CA TYR A 76 -3.24 -14.12 54.88
C TYR A 76 -1.88 -14.65 55.33
N ASP A 77 -1.86 -15.51 56.34
CA ASP A 77 -0.63 -16.20 56.74
C ASP A 77 -0.13 -17.10 55.60
N SER A 78 1.18 -17.05 55.37
CA SER A 78 1.81 -17.83 54.31
C SER A 78 1.74 -19.33 54.62
N VAL A 79 1.10 -20.11 53.75
CA VAL A 79 1.05 -21.57 53.86
C VAL A 79 2.35 -22.22 53.45
N GLN A 80 2.75 -23.23 54.21
CA GLN A 80 4.02 -23.96 54.03
C GLN A 80 3.79 -25.44 53.70
N THR A 81 2.53 -25.87 53.61
CA THR A 81 2.15 -27.26 53.33
C THR A 81 1.77 -27.39 51.87
N PRO A 82 2.42 -28.28 51.09
CA PRO A 82 2.03 -28.55 49.71
C PRO A 82 0.53 -28.87 49.60
N GLY A 83 -0.10 -28.34 48.56
CA GLY A 83 -1.53 -28.49 48.35
C GLY A 83 -2.10 -27.40 47.46
N GLU A 84 -3.39 -27.55 47.15
CA GLU A 84 -4.18 -26.58 46.39
C GLU A 84 -5.07 -25.78 47.34
N TYR A 85 -5.06 -24.46 47.20
CA TYR A 85 -5.77 -23.51 48.05
C TYR A 85 -6.60 -22.60 47.15
N ASN A 86 -7.92 -22.70 47.23
CA ASN A 86 -8.84 -21.85 46.49
C ASN A 86 -9.40 -20.80 47.48
N GLN A 87 -8.92 -19.57 47.40
CA GLN A 87 -9.18 -18.55 48.42
C GLN A 87 -9.82 -17.29 47.84
N THR A 88 -10.95 -16.90 48.41
CA THR A 88 -11.65 -15.66 48.04
C THR A 88 -11.61 -14.62 49.16
N VAL A 89 -11.22 -13.39 48.86
CA VAL A 89 -11.28 -12.25 49.77
C VAL A 89 -12.30 -11.25 49.24
N ASN A 90 -13.30 -10.93 50.05
CA ASN A 90 -14.29 -9.90 49.73
C ASN A 90 -14.11 -8.72 50.68
N LEU A 91 -13.76 -7.55 50.14
CA LEU A 91 -13.79 -6.28 50.86
C LEU A 91 -15.05 -5.54 50.43
N THR A 92 -15.97 -5.30 51.37
CA THR A 92 -17.30 -4.76 51.05
C THR A 92 -17.70 -3.62 51.99
N GLY A 93 -18.86 -3.03 51.73
CA GLY A 93 -19.39 -1.94 52.55
C GLY A 93 -18.45 -0.74 52.54
N THR A 94 -18.33 -0.06 53.68
CA THR A 94 -17.42 1.10 53.85
C THR A 94 -16.04 0.70 54.40
N THR A 95 -15.55 -0.51 54.05
CA THR A 95 -14.25 -0.99 54.55
C THR A 95 -13.15 0.01 54.20
N SER A 96 -12.32 0.35 55.18
CA SER A 96 -11.21 1.29 55.06
C SER A 96 -9.93 0.61 55.52
N ILE A 97 -8.94 0.53 54.63
CA ILE A 97 -7.61 -0.02 54.93
C ILE A 97 -6.59 1.11 54.85
N ASN A 98 -5.86 1.39 55.92
CA ASN A 98 -4.84 2.44 55.91
C ASN A 98 -3.53 1.99 56.55
N ASN A 99 -2.55 1.63 55.72
CA ASN A 99 -1.23 1.18 56.19
C ASN A 99 -0.11 2.10 55.71
N PRO A 100 0.33 3.09 56.52
CA PRO A 100 1.38 4.02 56.11
C PRO A 100 2.78 3.37 56.03
N THR A 101 2.96 2.18 56.60
CA THR A 101 4.28 1.54 56.79
C THR A 101 4.49 0.26 55.98
N TYR A 102 3.41 -0.32 55.43
CA TYR A 102 3.45 -1.58 54.70
C TYR A 102 2.23 -1.71 53.77
N SER A 103 2.05 -2.87 53.15
CA SER A 103 0.90 -3.18 52.29
C SER A 103 -0.42 -3.29 53.06
N GLY A 104 -1.54 -2.91 52.41
CA GLY A 104 -2.88 -2.96 52.98
C GLY A 104 -3.45 -4.39 53.00
N LEU A 105 -3.62 -4.99 51.81
CA LEU A 105 -3.90 -6.43 51.68
C LEU A 105 -2.62 -7.18 51.31
N VAL A 106 -2.30 -8.22 52.08
CA VAL A 106 -1.12 -9.08 51.88
C VAL A 106 -1.54 -10.54 51.72
N MET A 107 -1.25 -11.08 50.54
CA MET A 107 -1.40 -12.49 50.22
C MET A 107 -0.10 -12.98 49.55
N GLN A 108 0.82 -13.58 50.32
CA GLN A 108 2.09 -14.10 49.81
C GLN A 108 2.27 -15.58 50.14
N PHE A 109 2.47 -16.41 49.11
CA PHE A 109 2.58 -17.85 49.22
C PHE A 109 3.70 -18.40 48.34
N GLY A 110 4.18 -19.62 48.60
CA GLY A 110 5.09 -20.31 47.68
C GLY A 110 6.56 -20.34 48.07
N THR A 111 6.95 -19.72 49.19
CA THR A 111 8.35 -19.72 49.67
C THR A 111 8.49 -20.02 51.15
N THR A 112 9.60 -20.66 51.52
CA THR A 112 9.96 -20.88 52.92
C THR A 112 10.48 -19.59 53.56
N PRO A 113 10.31 -19.41 54.88
CA PRO A 113 10.86 -18.25 55.60
C PRO A 113 12.39 -18.31 55.81
N THR A 114 13.08 -19.33 55.27
CA THR A 114 14.54 -19.53 55.42
C THR A 114 15.35 -18.55 54.57
N ILE A 115 16.65 -18.45 54.82
CA ILE A 115 17.58 -17.64 54.02
C ILE A 115 18.67 -18.58 53.48
N PRO A 116 18.77 -18.78 52.15
CA PRO A 116 17.88 -18.26 51.11
C PRO A 116 16.47 -18.91 51.15
N PRO A 117 15.42 -18.20 50.69
CA PRO A 117 14.07 -18.77 50.55
C PRO A 117 14.10 -19.97 49.62
N GLN A 118 13.32 -21.02 49.92
CA GLN A 118 13.16 -22.19 49.08
C GLN A 118 11.73 -22.25 48.54
N PRO A 119 11.51 -22.65 47.27
CA PRO A 119 10.17 -22.84 46.73
C PRO A 119 9.40 -23.91 47.51
N VAL A 120 8.13 -23.65 47.78
CA VAL A 120 7.18 -24.62 48.34
C VAL A 120 6.10 -24.84 47.28
N ALA A 121 5.82 -26.11 46.96
CA ALA A 121 4.84 -26.49 45.95
C ALA A 121 3.38 -26.26 46.44
N VAL A 122 3.01 -25.00 46.62
CA VAL A 122 1.65 -24.56 46.95
C VAL A 122 1.01 -23.89 45.75
N THR A 123 -0.13 -24.42 45.33
CA THR A 123 -0.95 -23.84 44.26
C THR A 123 -2.04 -23.02 44.92
N VAL A 124 -2.00 -21.69 44.78
CA VAL A 124 -3.00 -20.80 45.38
C VAL A 124 -3.79 -20.09 44.29
N ASN A 125 -5.05 -20.47 44.15
CA ASN A 125 -6.01 -19.77 43.30
C ASN A 125 -6.68 -18.68 44.14
N ALA A 126 -6.20 -17.45 44.00
CA ALA A 126 -6.66 -16.29 44.76
C ALA A 126 -7.70 -15.49 43.97
N THR A 127 -8.82 -15.17 44.61
CA THR A 127 -9.82 -14.22 44.10
C THR A 127 -9.97 -13.08 45.09
N VAL A 128 -9.81 -11.83 44.65
CA VAL A 128 -9.94 -10.64 45.50
C VAL A 128 -11.01 -9.73 44.91
N ASN A 129 -12.08 -9.46 45.66
CA ASN A 129 -13.18 -8.58 45.26
C ASN A 129 -13.18 -7.35 46.16
N ILE A 130 -13.12 -6.16 45.57
CA ILE A 130 -13.07 -4.88 46.27
C ILE A 130 -14.29 -4.05 45.86
N GLY A 131 -15.21 -3.83 46.80
CA GLY A 131 -16.46 -3.10 46.56
C GLY A 131 -16.28 -1.60 46.30
N PRO A 132 -17.28 -0.93 45.71
CA PRO A 132 -17.18 0.45 45.24
C PRO A 132 -16.97 1.50 46.33
N ASN A 133 -17.40 1.20 47.56
CA ASN A 133 -17.25 2.08 48.72
C ASN A 133 -16.02 1.75 49.58
N VAL A 134 -15.19 0.79 49.14
CA VAL A 134 -13.96 0.43 49.83
C VAL A 134 -12.87 1.43 49.49
N VAL A 135 -12.13 1.86 50.52
CA VAL A 135 -10.96 2.73 50.37
C VAL A 135 -9.75 2.02 50.96
N ALA A 136 -8.67 1.95 50.21
CA ALA A 136 -7.40 1.43 50.72
C ALA A 136 -6.24 2.38 50.39
N ASN A 137 -5.44 2.69 51.39
CA ASN A 137 -4.34 3.66 51.29
C ASN A 137 -3.06 3.06 51.88
N THR A 138 -1.93 3.28 51.21
CA THR A 138 -0.61 2.92 51.73
C THR A 138 0.41 4.05 51.57
N GLY A 139 1.25 4.24 52.59
CA GLY A 139 2.27 5.30 52.61
C GLY A 139 3.67 4.85 52.18
N GLY A 140 4.60 5.80 52.08
CA GLY A 140 5.98 5.54 51.64
C GLY A 140 6.89 4.82 52.65
N GLY A 141 6.37 4.38 53.79
CA GLY A 141 7.15 3.76 54.87
C GLY A 141 7.65 2.34 54.59
N GLY A 142 7.18 1.70 53.52
CA GLY A 142 7.55 0.33 53.12
C GLY A 142 6.38 -0.44 52.51
N GLY A 143 6.63 -1.67 52.03
CA GLY A 143 5.61 -2.54 51.44
C GLY A 143 5.80 -2.81 49.95
N PHE A 144 4.83 -3.52 49.37
CA PHE A 144 4.86 -4.00 47.97
C PHE A 144 3.59 -3.61 47.18
N GLY A 145 2.81 -2.66 47.70
CA GLY A 145 1.57 -2.15 47.10
C GLY A 145 0.42 -2.03 48.10
N THR A 146 -0.65 -1.33 47.73
CA THR A 146 -1.87 -1.23 48.55
C THR A 146 -2.56 -2.58 48.63
N ILE A 147 -2.70 -3.23 47.48
CA ILE A 147 -3.19 -4.60 47.34
C ILE A 147 -2.07 -5.42 46.71
N TRP A 148 -1.55 -6.40 47.45
CA TRP A 148 -0.43 -7.22 47.02
C TRP A 148 -0.74 -8.72 47.13
N VAL A 149 -0.88 -9.36 45.97
CA VAL A 149 -1.12 -10.80 45.82
C VAL A 149 0.05 -11.41 45.05
N LEU A 150 0.76 -12.35 45.69
CA LEU A 150 1.96 -12.99 45.16
C LEU A 150 1.93 -14.50 45.39
N ASN A 151 2.06 -15.25 44.30
CA ASN A 151 2.30 -16.69 44.28
C ASN A 151 3.73 -16.95 43.78
N ASP A 152 4.65 -17.23 44.72
CA ASP A 152 6.04 -17.58 44.39
C ASP A 152 6.19 -18.99 43.77
N TYR A 153 5.10 -19.77 43.69
CA TYR A 153 5.09 -21.08 43.03
C TYR A 153 4.05 -21.16 41.91
N ALA A 154 2.77 -21.39 42.23
CA ALA A 154 1.73 -21.60 41.23
C ALA A 154 0.34 -21.14 41.68
N GLY A 155 -0.58 -21.03 40.71
CA GLY A 155 -1.99 -20.75 40.91
C GLY A 155 -2.46 -19.48 40.20
N THR A 156 -3.77 -19.37 39.99
CA THR A 156 -4.38 -18.23 39.31
C THR A 156 -4.67 -17.07 40.27
N ILE A 157 -4.51 -15.84 39.82
CA ILE A 157 -4.88 -14.65 40.59
C ILE A 157 -5.97 -13.89 39.82
N ALA A 158 -7.12 -13.68 40.44
CA ALA A 158 -8.20 -12.83 39.93
C ALA A 158 -8.43 -11.67 40.91
N ILE A 159 -8.40 -10.43 40.44
CA ILE A 159 -8.69 -9.25 41.27
C ILE A 159 -9.74 -8.38 40.57
N ASP A 160 -10.85 -8.11 41.24
CA ASP A 160 -11.89 -7.17 40.80
C ASP A 160 -11.91 -5.95 41.72
N ASN A 161 -11.48 -4.80 41.20
CA ASN A 161 -11.44 -3.53 41.91
C ASN A 161 -12.53 -2.56 41.45
N ALA A 162 -13.54 -2.34 42.28
CA ALA A 162 -14.47 -1.22 42.16
C ALA A 162 -14.15 -0.06 43.13
N GLY A 163 -13.24 -0.27 44.09
CA GLY A 163 -12.94 0.69 45.16
C GLY A 163 -11.92 1.76 44.77
N THR A 164 -11.49 2.53 45.78
CA THR A 164 -10.46 3.59 45.64
C THR A 164 -9.16 3.15 46.33
N LEU A 165 -8.10 2.96 45.53
CA LEU A 165 -6.79 2.51 45.98
C LEU A 165 -5.76 3.62 45.78
N THR A 166 -5.02 3.98 46.82
CA THR A 166 -3.93 4.97 46.72
C THR A 166 -2.64 4.46 47.37
N ALA A 167 -1.51 4.73 46.71
CA ALA A 167 -0.19 4.42 47.25
C ALA A 167 0.78 5.59 47.11
N THR A 168 1.58 5.84 48.14
CA THR A 168 2.89 6.49 48.01
C THR A 168 3.94 5.38 47.92
N ALA A 169 4.42 5.10 46.72
CA ALA A 169 5.32 4.01 46.43
C ALA A 169 6.75 4.30 46.92
N PRO A 170 7.41 3.37 47.62
CA PRO A 170 8.80 3.54 48.07
C PRO A 170 9.81 3.44 46.91
N THR A 171 9.41 2.86 45.78
CA THR A 171 10.24 2.72 44.58
C THR A 171 9.41 2.87 43.31
N SER A 172 10.08 3.22 42.20
CA SER A 172 9.49 3.33 40.86
C SER A 172 8.85 2.04 40.33
N SER A 173 9.17 0.89 40.96
CA SER A 173 8.66 -0.43 40.58
C SER A 173 7.50 -0.92 41.45
N THR A 174 7.17 -0.24 42.55
CA THR A 174 6.05 -0.66 43.40
C THR A 174 4.72 -0.28 42.75
N ALA A 175 3.76 -1.19 42.71
CA ALA A 175 2.43 -0.94 42.14
C ALA A 175 1.39 -0.75 43.25
N THR A 176 0.41 0.13 43.06
CA THR A 176 -0.72 0.29 43.98
C THR A 176 -1.55 -1.00 44.05
N LEU A 177 -1.81 -1.61 42.89
CA LEU A 177 -2.50 -2.89 42.76
C LEU A 177 -1.59 -3.89 42.03
N SER A 178 -1.25 -5.01 42.68
CA SER A 178 -0.28 -5.98 42.19
C SER A 178 -0.78 -7.43 42.31
N GLY A 179 -0.75 -8.15 41.19
CA GLY A 179 -0.97 -9.60 41.13
C GLY A 179 0.17 -10.28 40.38
N VAL A 180 0.88 -11.19 41.06
CA VAL A 180 2.08 -11.84 40.50
C VAL A 180 2.05 -13.34 40.77
N THR A 181 2.26 -14.17 39.75
CA THR A 181 2.35 -15.63 39.90
C THR A 181 3.44 -16.22 39.02
N ASN A 182 4.27 -17.12 39.56
CA ASN A 182 5.32 -17.75 38.76
C ASN A 182 4.76 -18.77 37.74
N LEU A 183 3.73 -19.54 38.13
CA LEU A 183 3.05 -20.52 37.27
C LEU A 183 1.53 -20.33 37.36
N GLY A 184 0.97 -19.56 36.43
CA GLY A 184 -0.48 -19.34 36.38
C GLY A 184 -0.87 -18.05 35.66
N ALA A 185 -2.17 -17.88 35.51
CA ALA A 185 -2.78 -16.68 34.94
C ALA A 185 -3.01 -15.60 36.01
N VAL A 186 -2.91 -14.34 35.62
CA VAL A 186 -3.38 -13.19 36.42
C VAL A 186 -4.43 -12.43 35.63
N THR A 187 -5.58 -12.15 36.23
CA THR A 187 -6.66 -11.35 35.63
C THR A 187 -7.05 -10.24 36.60
N ILE A 188 -6.96 -8.99 36.16
CA ILE A 188 -7.35 -7.83 36.97
C ILE A 188 -8.45 -7.05 36.23
N LEU A 189 -9.59 -6.84 36.88
CA LEU A 189 -10.66 -5.95 36.45
C LEU A 189 -10.63 -4.69 37.30
N ASN A 190 -10.64 -3.52 36.68
CA ASN A 190 -10.72 -2.23 37.36
C ASN A 190 -11.94 -1.43 36.87
N SER A 191 -12.87 -1.18 37.77
CA SER A 191 -13.99 -0.25 37.62
C SER A 191 -13.94 0.94 38.57
N GLY A 192 -13.03 0.91 39.55
CA GLY A 192 -12.76 1.97 40.51
C GLY A 192 -11.55 2.84 40.17
N SER A 193 -10.93 3.40 41.20
CA SER A 193 -9.80 4.34 41.08
C SER A 193 -8.51 3.75 41.65
N VAL A 194 -7.42 3.83 40.88
CA VAL A 194 -6.07 3.43 41.29
C VAL A 194 -5.13 4.61 41.10
N THR A 195 -4.54 5.10 42.19
CA THR A 195 -3.57 6.21 42.16
C THR A 195 -2.24 5.78 42.77
N SER A 196 -1.13 6.12 42.11
CA SER A 196 0.22 5.81 42.56
C SER A 196 1.13 7.04 42.48
N ASP A 197 1.59 7.52 43.62
CA ASP A 197 2.63 8.52 43.73
C ASP A 197 4.00 7.84 43.87
N GLY A 198 4.93 8.12 42.96
CA GLY A 198 6.27 7.55 42.91
C GLY A 198 6.41 6.20 42.19
N GLY A 199 5.31 5.48 41.92
CA GLY A 199 5.33 4.09 41.42
C GLY A 199 4.35 3.81 40.28
N ARG A 200 4.05 2.52 40.08
CA ARG A 200 3.12 2.00 39.06
C ARG A 200 1.68 2.03 39.58
N GLY A 201 0.71 2.09 38.68
CA GLY A 201 -0.71 1.93 39.03
C GLY A 201 -1.05 0.46 39.27
N ILE A 202 -1.21 -0.29 38.18
CA ILE A 202 -1.57 -1.71 38.15
C ILE A 202 -0.41 -2.54 37.57
N TYR A 203 -0.07 -3.64 38.24
CA TYR A 203 0.93 -4.60 37.79
C TYR A 203 0.36 -6.03 37.79
N ALA A 204 0.39 -6.69 36.64
CA ALA A 204 0.04 -8.09 36.47
C ALA A 204 1.21 -8.84 35.82
N ASP A 205 1.64 -9.94 36.43
CA ASP A 205 2.81 -10.71 36.00
C ASP A 205 2.55 -12.20 36.21
N GLY A 206 2.74 -13.00 35.16
CA GLY A 206 2.43 -14.41 35.17
C GLY A 206 3.33 -15.26 34.30
N ASN A 207 3.26 -16.56 34.53
CA ASN A 207 3.79 -17.59 33.63
C ASN A 207 5.33 -17.64 33.46
N CYS A 208 6.07 -17.09 34.43
CA CYS A 208 7.54 -17.06 34.49
C CYS A 208 8.22 -18.43 34.35
N GLY A 209 7.58 -19.53 34.74
CA GLY A 209 8.18 -20.87 34.68
C GLY A 209 9.22 -21.13 35.77
N PRO A 210 10.08 -22.16 35.63
CA PRO A 210 11.25 -22.33 36.48
C PRO A 210 12.19 -21.14 36.34
N VAL A 211 12.60 -20.55 37.45
CA VAL A 211 13.63 -19.49 37.46
C VAL A 211 14.99 -20.15 37.29
N GLY A 212 15.60 -19.99 36.11
CA GLY A 212 16.98 -20.37 35.84
C GLY A 212 17.99 -19.33 36.33
N PRO A 213 19.31 -19.60 36.22
CA PRO A 213 20.34 -18.61 36.55
C PRO A 213 20.26 -17.33 35.70
N ASP A 214 19.64 -17.42 34.52
CA ASP A 214 19.44 -16.30 33.58
C ASP A 214 18.07 -15.62 33.72
N GLY A 215 17.22 -16.05 34.67
CA GLY A 215 15.89 -15.48 34.92
C GLY A 215 14.73 -16.44 34.64
N CYS A 216 13.53 -15.87 34.46
CA CYS A 216 12.33 -16.61 34.06
C CYS A 216 12.51 -17.26 32.69
N LEU A 217 12.38 -18.58 32.60
CA LEU A 217 12.51 -19.32 31.34
C LEU A 217 11.17 -19.50 30.61
N GLY A 218 10.07 -19.09 31.23
CA GLY A 218 8.72 -19.33 30.74
C GLY A 218 8.19 -20.71 31.14
N ALA A 219 6.86 -20.84 31.30
CA ALA A 219 6.24 -22.13 31.58
C ALA A 219 5.91 -22.89 30.29
N GLU A 220 5.91 -24.23 30.36
CA GLU A 220 5.57 -25.12 29.24
C GLU A 220 4.13 -24.94 28.71
N THR A 221 3.21 -24.45 29.55
CA THR A 221 1.80 -24.27 29.19
C THR A 221 1.48 -22.77 29.08
N PRO A 222 1.15 -22.27 27.88
CA PRO A 222 0.73 -20.89 27.69
C PRO A 222 -0.53 -20.55 28.49
N VAL A 223 -0.56 -19.36 29.09
CA VAL A 223 -1.73 -18.79 29.78
C VAL A 223 -1.99 -17.37 29.28
N THR A 224 -2.94 -16.68 29.92
CA THR A 224 -3.19 -15.26 29.67
C THR A 224 -3.02 -14.48 30.96
N VAL A 225 -2.22 -13.41 30.88
CA VAL A 225 -2.13 -12.39 31.92
C VAL A 225 -2.82 -11.15 31.38
N SER A 226 -3.84 -10.66 32.09
CA SER A 226 -4.72 -9.61 31.58
C SER A 226 -5.11 -8.56 32.60
N VAL A 227 -5.27 -7.33 32.11
CA VAL A 227 -5.89 -6.21 32.84
C VAL A 227 -7.00 -5.61 31.98
N THR A 228 -8.19 -5.48 32.56
CA THR A 228 -9.33 -4.76 31.97
C THR A 228 -9.66 -3.54 32.81
N ASN A 229 -9.43 -2.34 32.27
CA ASN A 229 -9.90 -1.09 32.85
C ASN A 229 -11.22 -0.68 32.18
N THR A 230 -12.33 -0.78 32.90
CA THR A 230 -13.67 -0.48 32.39
C THR A 230 -13.87 1.02 32.14
N ALA A 231 -14.99 1.40 31.53
CA ALA A 231 -15.28 2.80 31.18
C ALA A 231 -15.32 3.76 32.39
N THR A 232 -15.62 3.26 33.59
CA THR A 232 -15.60 4.06 34.83
C THR A 232 -14.24 4.05 35.53
N GLY A 233 -13.35 3.14 35.14
CA GLY A 233 -12.09 2.93 35.82
C GLY A 233 -11.08 4.04 35.52
N THR A 234 -10.39 4.51 36.56
CA THR A 234 -9.32 5.50 36.45
C THR A 234 -8.00 4.97 37.01
N VAL A 235 -6.91 5.13 36.26
CA VAL A 235 -5.56 4.80 36.72
C VAL A 235 -4.64 5.99 36.51
N SER A 236 -4.02 6.49 37.57
CA SER A 236 -3.01 7.55 37.49
C SER A 236 -1.75 7.14 38.24
N ALA A 237 -0.60 7.23 37.59
CA ALA A 237 0.67 6.79 38.17
C ALA A 237 1.83 7.71 37.82
N THR A 238 2.82 7.81 38.71
CA THR A 238 4.08 8.47 38.38
C THR A 238 4.86 7.68 37.33
N THR A 239 4.92 6.36 37.45
CA THR A 239 5.61 5.49 36.49
C THR A 239 4.60 4.81 35.55
N ALA A 240 4.76 3.54 35.21
CA ALA A 240 3.85 2.90 34.25
C ALA A 240 2.46 2.77 34.88
N ALA A 241 1.42 3.24 34.19
CA ALA A 241 0.08 3.23 34.77
C ALA A 241 -0.51 1.81 34.81
N ILE A 242 -0.51 1.09 33.69
CA ILE A 242 -0.86 -0.34 33.65
C ILE A 242 0.27 -1.11 32.97
N ARG A 243 0.82 -2.11 33.67
CA ARG A 243 1.86 -3.00 33.14
C ARG A 243 1.47 -4.47 33.29
N VAL A 244 1.54 -5.19 32.19
CA VAL A 244 1.15 -6.60 32.04
C VAL A 244 2.30 -7.40 31.44
N ILE A 245 2.66 -8.51 32.06
CA ILE A 245 3.76 -9.39 31.66
C ILE A 245 3.28 -10.84 31.61
N ASP A 246 3.59 -11.53 30.50
CA ASP A 246 3.50 -12.99 30.40
C ASP A 246 4.80 -13.54 29.80
N TYR A 247 5.38 -14.61 30.35
CA TYR A 247 6.65 -15.13 29.84
C TYR A 247 6.51 -16.23 28.77
N SER A 248 5.32 -16.79 28.53
CA SER A 248 5.12 -17.90 27.57
C SER A 248 3.71 -17.99 26.99
N GLY A 249 3.02 -16.87 26.93
CA GLY A 249 1.59 -16.79 26.64
C GLY A 249 1.16 -15.38 26.26
N LEU A 250 -0.11 -15.06 26.50
CA LEU A 250 -0.72 -13.81 26.08
C LEU A 250 -0.66 -12.76 27.19
N ALA A 251 0.03 -11.65 26.94
CA ALA A 251 -0.11 -10.43 27.73
C ALA A 251 -1.19 -9.54 27.12
N SER A 252 -2.25 -9.21 27.87
CA SER A 252 -3.39 -8.46 27.34
C SER A 252 -3.81 -7.27 28.20
N ILE A 253 -4.09 -6.13 27.57
CA ILE A 253 -4.71 -4.97 28.20
C ILE A 253 -5.95 -4.55 27.41
N THR A 254 -7.07 -4.36 28.10
CA THR A 254 -8.26 -3.70 27.56
C THR A 254 -8.55 -2.44 28.37
N ASN A 255 -8.56 -1.27 27.72
CA ASN A 255 -8.87 0.01 28.36
C ASN A 255 -10.09 0.67 27.70
N ALA A 256 -11.13 0.90 28.47
CA ALA A 256 -12.26 1.76 28.13
C ALA A 256 -12.33 3.04 29.00
N GLY A 257 -11.56 3.09 30.09
CA GLY A 257 -11.55 4.18 31.06
C GLY A 257 -10.45 5.21 30.80
N THR A 258 -10.02 5.90 31.86
CA THR A 258 -8.98 6.94 31.81
C THR A 258 -7.69 6.46 32.44
N VAL A 259 -6.58 6.57 31.71
CA VAL A 259 -5.24 6.16 32.15
C VAL A 259 -4.25 7.28 31.93
N SER A 260 -3.48 7.64 32.97
CA SER A 260 -2.42 8.65 32.88
C SER A 260 -1.13 8.22 33.57
N SER A 261 0.01 8.50 32.94
CA SER A 261 1.35 8.31 33.50
C SER A 261 2.18 9.60 33.42
N THR A 262 2.98 9.86 34.46
CA THR A 262 3.85 11.05 34.50
C THR A 262 5.20 10.81 33.82
N LEU A 263 5.84 9.67 34.04
CA LEU A 263 7.21 9.44 33.59
C LEU A 263 7.34 8.31 32.57
N PHE A 264 6.56 7.24 32.70
CA PHE A 264 6.66 6.04 31.85
C PHE A 264 5.39 5.86 31.01
N GLN A 265 5.16 4.64 30.52
CA GLN A 265 4.05 4.33 29.63
C GLN A 265 2.69 4.45 30.32
N GLY A 266 1.66 4.79 29.54
CA GLY A 266 0.28 4.66 29.99
C GLY A 266 -0.09 3.18 30.09
N LEU A 267 -0.01 2.47 28.95
CA LEU A 267 -0.27 1.04 28.85
C LEU A 267 0.98 0.32 28.31
N ILE A 268 1.40 -0.75 28.97
CA ILE A 268 2.45 -1.63 28.45
C ILE A 268 2.12 -3.11 28.69
N ALA A 269 2.00 -3.86 27.60
CA ALA A 269 1.86 -5.32 27.60
C ALA A 269 3.11 -5.92 26.97
N TRP A 270 3.74 -6.87 27.65
CA TRP A 270 4.94 -7.52 27.16
C TRP A 270 4.84 -9.04 27.28
N SER A 271 5.20 -9.76 26.20
CA SER A 271 5.34 -11.22 26.23
C SER A 271 6.71 -11.69 25.76
N ALA A 272 7.36 -12.59 26.49
CA ALA A 272 8.65 -13.13 26.04
C ALA A 272 8.46 -14.07 24.84
N ASN A 273 7.68 -15.13 25.03
CA ASN A 273 7.41 -16.14 24.02
C ASN A 273 5.89 -16.34 23.85
N GLY A 274 5.26 -15.36 23.21
CA GLY A 274 3.83 -15.31 23.00
C GLY A 274 3.38 -13.93 22.51
N ASP A 275 2.08 -13.75 22.42
CA ASP A 275 1.50 -12.53 21.85
C ASP A 275 1.32 -11.44 22.93
N ALA A 276 1.36 -10.18 22.49
CA ALA A 276 1.00 -9.03 23.31
C ALA A 276 -0.14 -8.26 22.64
N THR A 277 -1.21 -7.99 23.37
CA THR A 277 -2.41 -7.32 22.84
C THR A 277 -2.81 -6.13 23.70
N ILE A 278 -3.08 -4.99 23.07
CA ILE A 278 -3.68 -3.84 23.74
C ILE A 278 -4.87 -3.33 22.94
N THR A 279 -6.03 -3.22 23.57
CA THR A 279 -7.23 -2.59 23.00
C THR A 279 -7.59 -1.35 23.82
N ASN A 280 -7.62 -0.18 23.17
CA ASN A 280 -7.98 1.09 23.78
C ASN A 280 -9.22 1.70 23.12
N SER A 281 -10.30 1.84 23.89
CA SER A 281 -11.50 2.63 23.55
C SER A 281 -11.68 3.86 24.45
N GLY A 282 -10.84 3.99 25.49
CA GLY A 282 -10.85 5.10 26.44
C GLY A 282 -9.76 6.15 26.17
N GLY A 283 -9.37 6.85 27.24
CA GLY A 283 -8.33 7.87 27.20
C GLY A 283 -7.01 7.39 27.80
N VAL A 284 -5.90 7.57 27.08
CA VAL A 284 -4.53 7.27 27.55
C VAL A 284 -3.64 8.49 27.36
N THR A 285 -2.96 8.92 28.42
CA THR A 285 -1.95 9.98 28.36
C THR A 285 -0.64 9.51 28.99
N SER A 286 0.46 9.67 28.27
CA SER A 286 1.82 9.50 28.79
C SER A 286 2.59 10.80 28.60
N ASN A 287 3.26 11.25 29.66
CA ASN A 287 3.96 12.52 29.59
C ASN A 287 5.38 12.42 29.02
N THR A 288 6.16 11.38 29.33
CA THR A 288 7.57 11.28 28.88
C THR A 288 7.99 9.89 28.40
N ASP A 289 7.05 9.10 27.89
CA ASP A 289 7.33 7.79 27.29
C ASP A 289 6.25 7.46 26.25
N ASN A 290 6.35 6.28 25.63
CA ASN A 290 5.32 5.80 24.71
C ASN A 290 3.98 5.65 25.44
N ALA A 291 2.88 6.11 24.84
CA ALA A 291 1.59 6.10 25.53
C ALA A 291 0.98 4.68 25.61
N VAL A 292 0.95 3.97 24.49
CA VAL A 292 0.48 2.59 24.39
C VAL A 292 1.56 1.73 23.74
N TYR A 293 2.03 0.69 24.44
CA TYR A 293 3.13 -0.14 23.98
C TYR A 293 2.85 -1.65 24.13
N ALA A 294 2.58 -2.34 23.03
CA ALA A 294 2.58 -3.80 22.97
C ALA A 294 3.93 -4.30 22.48
N SER A 295 4.54 -5.24 23.21
CA SER A 295 5.90 -5.72 22.91
C SER A 295 6.00 -7.23 23.07
N THR A 296 6.74 -7.89 22.18
CA THR A 296 7.07 -9.31 22.29
C THR A 296 8.57 -9.52 22.12
N GLU A 297 9.15 -10.65 22.56
CA GLU A 297 10.45 -11.08 22.00
C GLU A 297 10.23 -11.96 20.77
N VAL A 298 9.38 -12.98 20.93
CA VAL A 298 8.86 -13.84 19.87
C VAL A 298 7.35 -13.91 19.98
N GLY A 299 6.64 -13.52 18.92
CA GLY A 299 5.17 -13.52 18.89
C GLY A 299 4.61 -12.24 18.28
N THR A 300 3.29 -12.15 18.15
CA THR A 300 2.61 -11.02 17.51
C THR A 300 2.32 -9.92 18.52
N ALA A 301 2.71 -8.68 18.20
CA ALA A 301 2.29 -7.50 18.94
C ALA A 301 1.10 -6.83 18.24
N THR A 302 -0.03 -6.71 18.93
CA THR A 302 -1.28 -6.14 18.40
C THR A 302 -1.74 -4.95 19.23
N VAL A 303 -2.02 -3.82 18.57
CA VAL A 303 -2.62 -2.62 19.19
C VAL A 303 -3.87 -2.21 18.40
N THR A 304 -5.00 -2.06 19.08
CA THR A 304 -6.24 -1.52 18.49
C THR A 304 -6.67 -0.28 19.28
N ASN A 305 -6.89 0.83 18.59
CA ASN A 305 -7.32 2.09 19.19
C ASN A 305 -8.59 2.63 18.51
N SER A 306 -9.63 2.86 19.31
CA SER A 306 -10.83 3.62 18.95
C SER A 306 -11.07 4.84 19.86
N GLY A 307 -10.24 5.00 20.89
CA GLY A 307 -10.26 6.13 21.83
C GLY A 307 -9.18 7.18 21.57
N THR A 308 -8.80 7.92 22.61
CA THR A 308 -7.80 8.99 22.54
C THR A 308 -6.49 8.57 23.16
N VAL A 309 -5.38 8.70 22.43
CA VAL A 309 -4.02 8.41 22.91
C VAL A 309 -3.14 9.63 22.71
N THR A 310 -2.49 10.08 23.77
CA THR A 310 -1.57 11.23 23.74
C THR A 310 -0.25 10.88 24.41
N ALA A 311 0.83 10.88 23.63
CA ALA A 311 2.19 10.97 24.14
C ALA A 311 2.61 12.45 24.09
N THR A 312 2.57 13.14 25.22
CA THR A 312 2.77 14.61 25.24
C THR A 312 4.22 14.98 24.97
N GLY A 313 5.16 14.13 25.39
CA GLY A 313 6.59 14.39 25.29
C GLY A 313 7.01 15.62 26.11
N ASP A 314 6.43 15.82 27.29
CA ASP A 314 6.70 16.99 28.14
C ASP A 314 8.18 17.08 28.54
N SER A 315 8.91 17.97 27.85
CA SER A 315 10.34 18.18 28.07
C SER A 315 10.68 18.70 29.47
N SER A 316 9.71 19.27 30.21
CA SER A 316 9.94 19.71 31.59
C SER A 316 10.18 18.55 32.56
N LEU A 317 9.77 17.33 32.17
CA LEU A 317 9.88 16.12 32.96
C LEU A 317 11.07 15.23 32.55
N ASP A 318 11.80 15.57 31.47
CA ASP A 318 12.94 14.79 30.96
C ASP A 318 14.04 14.59 32.04
N ALA A 319 14.31 15.61 32.86
CA ALA A 319 15.30 15.52 33.94
C ALA A 319 14.85 14.54 35.04
N ALA A 320 13.58 14.58 35.44
CA ALA A 320 13.02 13.66 36.42
C ALA A 320 13.02 12.22 35.90
N ARG A 321 12.70 12.05 34.61
CA ARG A 321 12.76 10.77 33.92
C ARG A 321 14.17 10.16 33.95
N ALA A 322 15.17 10.95 33.60
CA ALA A 322 16.57 10.53 33.52
C ALA A 322 17.16 10.08 34.87
N LEU A 323 16.63 10.56 36.00
CA LEU A 323 17.02 10.09 37.34
C LEU A 323 16.63 8.62 37.59
N ILE A 324 15.63 8.11 36.87
CA ILE A 324 15.17 6.71 37.01
C ILE A 324 15.74 5.85 35.87
N ARG A 325 15.61 6.32 34.62
CA ARG A 325 15.91 5.54 33.40
C ARG A 325 16.01 6.49 32.20
N ALA A 326 16.78 6.16 31.17
CA ALA A 326 16.79 6.96 29.93
C ALA A 326 15.41 6.95 29.23
N PRO A 327 15.05 7.99 28.46
CA PRO A 327 13.88 7.95 27.57
C PRO A 327 14.00 6.80 26.56
N ALA A 328 12.88 6.18 26.23
CA ALA A 328 12.79 5.04 25.32
C ALA A 328 11.75 5.28 24.22
N GLY A 329 11.69 6.51 23.70
CA GLY A 329 10.67 6.96 22.74
C GLY A 329 9.49 7.68 23.39
N TYR A 330 8.74 8.40 22.56
CA TYR A 330 7.54 9.17 22.91
C TYR A 330 6.40 8.90 21.92
N SER A 331 6.30 7.66 21.43
CA SER A 331 5.32 7.29 20.41
C SER A 331 3.90 7.19 20.99
N GLY A 332 2.90 7.46 20.16
CA GLY A 332 1.49 7.32 20.55
C GLY A 332 1.12 5.85 20.72
N LEU A 333 1.10 5.13 19.60
CA LEU A 333 0.94 3.67 19.55
C LEU A 333 2.26 3.04 19.13
N LEU A 334 2.76 2.07 19.90
CA LEU A 334 3.95 1.31 19.58
C LEU A 334 3.65 -0.20 19.64
N GLY A 335 3.99 -0.91 18.56
CA GLY A 335 4.08 -2.36 18.52
C GLY A 335 5.52 -2.79 18.22
N SER A 336 6.10 -3.68 19.03
CA SER A 336 7.45 -4.22 18.76
C SER A 336 7.56 -5.72 18.96
N ALA A 337 8.42 -6.37 18.17
CA ALA A 337 8.89 -7.72 18.39
C ALA A 337 10.42 -7.72 18.41
N SER A 338 11.03 -8.04 19.55
CA SER A 338 12.47 -7.86 19.72
C SER A 338 13.28 -8.76 18.80
N THR A 339 12.87 -10.02 18.61
CA THR A 339 13.61 -11.00 17.81
C THR A 339 12.88 -11.32 16.52
N SER A 340 11.61 -11.72 16.60
CA SER A 340 10.79 -12.05 15.44
C SER A 340 9.31 -12.06 15.77
N GLY A 341 8.48 -11.50 14.91
CA GLY A 341 7.05 -11.43 15.15
C GLY A 341 6.36 -10.51 14.16
N ASN A 342 5.07 -10.74 13.97
CA ASN A 342 4.23 -9.82 13.20
C ASN A 342 3.82 -8.64 14.10
N ILE A 343 3.65 -7.47 13.50
CA ILE A 343 3.13 -6.28 14.19
C ILE A 343 1.82 -5.87 13.52
N VAL A 344 0.75 -5.72 14.31
CA VAL A 344 -0.58 -5.32 13.82
C VAL A 344 -1.07 -4.11 14.61
N ILE A 345 -1.23 -2.96 13.96
CA ILE A 345 -1.74 -1.74 14.61
C ILE A 345 -2.94 -1.20 13.86
N THR A 346 -4.07 -1.04 14.54
CA THR A 346 -5.29 -0.48 13.98
C THR A 346 -5.70 0.78 14.76
N ASN A 347 -5.79 1.91 14.09
CA ASN A 347 -6.45 3.12 14.57
C ASN A 347 -7.79 3.27 13.85
N GLU A 348 -8.89 2.95 14.55
CA GLU A 348 -10.24 2.98 14.01
C GLU A 348 -10.71 4.42 13.72
N ALA A 349 -11.86 4.56 13.05
CA ALA A 349 -12.36 5.86 12.58
C ALA A 349 -12.54 6.91 13.69
N THR A 350 -12.87 6.50 14.91
CA THR A 350 -13.01 7.40 16.08
C THR A 350 -11.69 7.62 16.82
N GLY A 351 -10.65 6.84 16.48
CA GLY A 351 -9.37 6.87 17.16
C GLY A 351 -8.58 8.14 16.87
N VAL A 352 -8.05 8.75 17.94
CA VAL A 352 -7.20 9.95 17.87
C VAL A 352 -5.87 9.65 18.54
N VAL A 353 -4.78 9.83 17.81
CA VAL A 353 -3.41 9.58 18.27
C VAL A 353 -2.54 10.82 18.08
N SER A 354 -1.89 11.28 19.14
CA SER A 354 -0.97 12.43 19.10
C SER A 354 0.36 12.14 19.79
N ALA A 355 1.48 12.38 19.08
CA ALA A 355 2.85 12.19 19.57
C ALA A 355 3.79 13.30 19.06
N SER A 356 3.78 14.46 19.70
CA SER A 356 4.37 15.70 19.16
C SER A 356 5.88 15.68 18.93
N ARG A 357 6.64 14.89 19.71
CA ARG A 357 8.10 14.80 19.66
C ARG A 357 8.64 13.57 18.93
N ASP A 358 7.76 12.68 18.49
CA ASP A 358 8.14 11.36 17.98
C ASP A 358 7.07 10.84 17.00
N THR A 359 6.80 9.54 17.01
CA THR A 359 5.96 8.89 16.02
C THR A 359 4.53 8.67 16.52
N GLY A 360 3.53 9.05 15.73
CA GLY A 360 2.13 8.78 16.06
C GLY A 360 1.86 7.28 16.21
N ILE A 361 2.13 6.52 15.16
CA ILE A 361 2.06 5.05 15.14
C ILE A 361 3.42 4.48 14.70
N LEU A 362 4.05 3.68 15.57
CA LEU A 362 5.35 3.06 15.31
C LEU A 362 5.24 1.52 15.39
N ALA A 363 5.73 0.83 14.37
CA ALA A 363 5.79 -0.63 14.31
C ALA A 363 7.22 -1.11 14.05
N GLU A 364 7.72 -2.03 14.87
CA GLU A 364 9.13 -2.45 14.81
C GLU A 364 9.33 -3.95 14.94
N THR A 365 10.02 -4.56 13.98
CA THR A 365 10.41 -5.99 14.05
C THR A 365 11.60 -6.28 13.14
N PRO A 366 12.64 -7.02 13.58
CA PRO A 366 13.72 -7.44 12.69
C PRO A 366 13.23 -8.40 11.60
N LEU A 367 12.28 -9.28 11.96
CA LEU A 367 11.78 -10.37 11.13
C LEU A 367 10.28 -10.56 11.37
N GLY A 368 9.48 -10.44 10.32
CA GLY A 368 8.03 -10.59 10.37
C GLY A 368 7.30 -9.52 9.56
N ASN A 369 5.98 -9.68 9.42
CA ASN A 369 5.17 -8.75 8.64
C ASN A 369 4.59 -7.64 9.52
N VAL A 370 4.47 -6.44 8.96
CA VAL A 370 3.83 -5.29 9.61
C VAL A 370 2.54 -4.93 8.88
N THR A 371 1.44 -4.82 9.62
CA THR A 371 0.14 -4.34 9.11
C THR A 371 -0.33 -3.16 9.94
N ILE A 372 -0.53 -2.01 9.30
CA ILE A 372 -1.05 -0.80 9.95
C ILE A 372 -2.31 -0.34 9.21
N VAL A 373 -3.39 -0.13 9.94
CA VAL A 373 -4.65 0.43 9.40
C VAL A 373 -4.97 1.72 10.15
N ASN A 374 -5.08 2.83 9.42
CA ASN A 374 -5.53 4.11 9.97
C ASN A 374 -6.82 4.57 9.27
N ALA A 375 -7.91 4.59 10.01
CA ALA A 375 -9.17 5.23 9.63
C ALA A 375 -9.45 6.51 10.43
N GLY A 376 -8.76 6.70 11.56
CA GLY A 376 -8.91 7.86 12.45
C GLY A 376 -7.93 9.00 12.16
N THR A 377 -7.56 9.73 13.21
CA THR A 377 -6.61 10.85 13.14
C THR A 377 -5.29 10.50 13.83
N VAL A 378 -4.18 10.73 13.14
CA VAL A 378 -2.82 10.53 13.66
C VAL A 378 -2.00 11.80 13.44
N SER A 379 -1.34 12.27 14.49
CA SER A 379 -0.40 13.40 14.41
C SER A 379 0.91 13.14 15.15
N GLY A 380 2.04 13.56 14.58
CA GLY A 380 3.33 13.49 15.26
C GLY A 380 4.47 14.20 14.53
N LEU A 381 5.71 14.03 15.00
CA LEU A 381 6.90 14.38 14.22
C LEU A 381 6.98 13.49 12.98
N VAL A 382 6.81 12.19 13.23
CA VAL A 382 6.49 11.20 12.20
C VAL A 382 5.03 10.77 12.41
N GLY A 383 4.24 10.67 11.34
CA GLY A 383 2.86 10.20 11.45
C GLY A 383 2.79 8.70 11.71
N ILE A 384 3.23 7.91 10.72
CA ILE A 384 3.29 6.44 10.78
C ILE A 384 4.71 6.00 10.42
N GLY A 385 5.33 5.16 11.24
CA GLY A 385 6.65 4.59 11.00
C GLY A 385 6.64 3.06 11.10
N ALA A 386 7.31 2.39 10.18
CA ALA A 386 7.54 0.95 10.21
C ALA A 386 8.98 0.63 9.81
N ASN A 387 9.77 0.06 10.71
CA ASN A 387 11.19 -0.25 10.50
C ASN A 387 11.64 -1.42 11.38
N SER A 388 12.91 -1.81 11.32
CA SER A 388 13.39 -2.98 12.09
C SER A 388 13.52 -2.77 13.60
N GLY A 389 13.48 -1.52 14.07
CA GLY A 389 13.80 -1.12 15.44
C GLY A 389 15.30 -0.94 15.72
N LEU A 390 16.15 -0.93 14.69
CA LEU A 390 17.60 -0.71 14.84
C LEU A 390 17.92 0.65 15.49
N ALA A 391 17.27 1.72 15.03
CA ALA A 391 17.58 3.08 15.49
C ALA A 391 17.08 3.34 16.92
N THR A 392 15.91 2.79 17.27
CA THR A 392 15.30 2.90 18.60
C THR A 392 15.90 1.92 19.61
N GLN A 393 16.55 0.86 19.12
CA GLN A 393 17.13 -0.24 19.91
C GLN A 393 16.08 -1.08 20.67
N HIS A 394 14.79 -0.95 20.32
CA HIS A 394 13.73 -1.79 20.86
C HIS A 394 13.87 -3.26 20.47
N THR A 395 14.58 -3.54 19.38
CA THR A 395 14.74 -4.89 18.84
C THR A 395 16.20 -5.36 18.86
N SER A 396 16.43 -6.58 18.37
CA SER A 396 17.75 -7.16 18.11
C SER A 396 18.21 -6.95 16.67
N ALA A 397 17.55 -6.06 15.91
CA ALA A 397 17.90 -5.80 14.53
C ALA A 397 19.34 -5.32 14.38
N THR A 398 19.98 -5.74 13.28
CA THR A 398 21.34 -5.33 12.90
C THR A 398 21.37 -4.51 11.60
N VAL A 399 20.22 -4.41 10.93
CA VAL A 399 19.99 -3.63 9.70
C VAL A 399 18.71 -2.81 9.88
N ALA A 400 18.56 -1.70 9.16
CA ALA A 400 17.41 -0.79 9.31
C ALA A 400 16.10 -1.36 8.74
N ALA A 401 16.20 -2.16 7.68
CA ALA A 401 15.05 -2.75 7.00
C ALA A 401 14.50 -3.98 7.75
N ILE A 402 13.18 -4.11 7.78
CA ILE A 402 12.48 -5.32 8.22
C ILE A 402 12.70 -6.44 7.21
N ASP A 403 13.08 -7.62 7.66
CA ASP A 403 12.98 -8.85 6.86
C ASP A 403 11.51 -9.32 6.84
N GLY A 404 10.72 -8.71 5.97
CA GLY A 404 9.29 -8.96 5.87
C GLY A 404 8.53 -7.86 5.15
N ASN A 405 7.23 -8.08 4.98
CA ASN A 405 6.37 -7.19 4.22
C ASN A 405 5.73 -6.13 5.12
N ILE A 406 5.73 -4.88 4.67
CA ILE A 406 5.03 -3.77 5.33
C ILE A 406 3.79 -3.41 4.50
N THR A 407 2.62 -3.40 5.15
CA THR A 407 1.36 -2.95 4.56
C THR A 407 0.72 -1.86 5.42
N VAL A 408 0.52 -0.68 4.83
CA VAL A 408 -0.18 0.44 5.46
C VAL A 408 -1.42 0.80 4.65
N THR A 409 -2.57 0.85 5.31
CA THR A 409 -3.84 1.34 4.72
C THR A 409 -4.27 2.59 5.46
N ASN A 410 -4.30 3.73 4.76
CA ASN A 410 -4.79 5.00 5.29
C ASN A 410 -6.09 5.41 4.60
N SER A 411 -7.18 5.45 5.36
CA SER A 411 -8.47 6.05 4.98
C SER A 411 -8.81 7.29 5.83
N GLY A 412 -8.06 7.52 6.91
CA GLY A 412 -8.21 8.68 7.79
C GLY A 412 -7.21 9.81 7.48
N THR A 413 -6.82 10.53 8.54
CA THR A 413 -5.93 11.69 8.45
C THR A 413 -4.60 11.41 9.15
N VAL A 414 -3.50 11.69 8.45
CA VAL A 414 -2.14 11.68 9.00
C VAL A 414 -1.52 13.07 8.79
N THR A 415 -1.18 13.74 9.88
CA THR A 415 -0.48 15.04 9.85
C THR A 415 0.86 14.93 10.56
N ALA A 416 1.95 15.26 9.88
CA ALA A 416 3.28 15.22 10.46
C ALA A 416 4.01 16.56 10.37
N THR A 417 4.97 16.80 11.26
CA THR A 417 5.85 17.98 11.15
C THR A 417 7.16 17.69 10.41
N SER A 418 7.51 16.41 10.20
CA SER A 418 8.66 15.98 9.39
C SER A 418 8.25 14.94 8.33
N VAL A 419 7.97 13.70 8.74
CA VAL A 419 7.61 12.61 7.81
C VAL A 419 6.19 12.10 8.04
N GLY A 420 5.34 12.11 7.01
CA GLY A 420 3.97 11.60 7.13
C GLY A 420 3.95 10.08 7.38
N VAL A 421 4.51 9.31 6.44
CA VAL A 421 4.62 7.85 6.51
C VAL A 421 6.04 7.42 6.13
N SER A 422 6.67 6.58 6.94
CA SER A 422 8.01 6.00 6.70
C SER A 422 7.97 4.47 6.74
N LEU A 423 8.37 3.80 5.65
CA LEU A 423 8.32 2.34 5.52
C LEU A 423 9.68 1.78 5.10
N ASP A 424 10.30 0.93 5.92
CA ASP A 424 11.58 0.29 5.59
C ASP A 424 11.52 -1.22 5.79
N GLY A 425 10.97 -1.94 4.81
CA GLY A 425 10.96 -3.41 4.73
C GLY A 425 11.47 -3.92 3.40
N THR A 426 11.59 -5.25 3.25
CA THR A 426 11.95 -5.89 1.96
C THR A 426 10.90 -5.63 0.88
N THR A 427 9.64 -5.52 1.28
CA THR A 427 8.55 -4.99 0.46
C THR A 427 7.71 -3.97 1.24
N ASN A 428 7.33 -2.89 0.57
CA ASN A 428 6.61 -1.75 1.15
C ASN A 428 5.33 -1.52 0.35
N SER A 429 4.18 -1.50 1.03
CA SER A 429 2.88 -1.24 0.42
C SER A 429 2.13 -0.15 1.20
N LEU A 430 1.72 0.91 0.50
CA LEU A 430 0.87 1.97 1.03
C LEU A 430 -0.38 2.11 0.16
N THR A 431 -1.56 1.96 0.75
CA THR A 431 -2.84 2.33 0.13
C THR A 431 -3.41 3.54 0.84
N ASN A 432 -3.46 4.69 0.16
CA ASN A 432 -4.00 5.93 0.68
C ASN A 432 -5.30 6.33 -0.04
N SER A 433 -6.38 6.39 0.71
CA SER A 433 -7.68 6.97 0.31
C SER A 433 -8.07 8.19 1.15
N GLY A 434 -7.39 8.38 2.29
CA GLY A 434 -7.53 9.56 3.14
C GLY A 434 -6.53 10.66 2.82
N SER A 435 -6.05 11.35 3.85
CA SER A 435 -5.07 12.44 3.73
C SER A 435 -3.78 12.12 4.48
N ILE A 436 -2.64 12.32 3.82
CA ILE A 436 -1.30 12.33 4.42
C ILE A 436 -0.67 13.67 4.10
N SER A 437 -0.31 14.45 5.12
CA SER A 437 0.31 15.75 4.92
C SER A 437 1.47 15.98 5.89
N THR A 438 2.54 16.61 5.40
CA THR A 438 3.63 17.12 6.25
C THR A 438 3.75 18.64 6.16
N THR A 439 4.11 19.28 7.27
CA THR A 439 4.51 20.70 7.30
C THR A 439 6.02 20.91 7.25
N GLY A 440 6.80 19.83 7.29
CA GLY A 440 8.25 19.87 7.20
C GLY A 440 8.74 20.24 5.81
N ASN A 441 9.82 21.02 5.75
CA ASN A 441 10.46 21.49 4.52
C ASN A 441 12.00 21.42 4.59
N SER A 442 12.54 20.68 5.54
CA SER A 442 13.96 20.38 5.64
C SER A 442 14.34 19.20 4.74
N SER A 443 15.63 19.07 4.45
CA SER A 443 16.14 17.90 3.74
C SER A 443 15.82 16.62 4.53
N GLY A 444 15.07 15.71 3.92
CA GLY A 444 14.61 14.46 4.54
C GLY A 444 13.14 14.48 4.98
N ASP A 445 12.51 15.66 5.04
CA ASP A 445 11.06 15.75 5.25
C ASP A 445 10.32 15.35 3.97
N ALA A 446 9.32 14.49 4.12
CA ALA A 446 8.41 14.12 3.04
C ALA A 446 7.09 13.57 3.57
N ALA A 447 6.02 13.66 2.77
CA ALA A 447 4.75 13.05 3.17
C ALA A 447 4.84 11.51 3.21
N VAL A 448 5.61 10.90 2.30
CA VAL A 448 5.89 9.47 2.28
C VAL A 448 7.37 9.22 1.98
N VAL A 449 8.01 8.35 2.75
CA VAL A 449 9.37 7.85 2.53
C VAL A 449 9.36 6.33 2.55
N THR A 450 10.05 5.69 1.60
CA THR A 450 10.32 4.25 1.66
C THR A 450 11.81 3.94 1.59
N GLY A 451 12.19 2.84 2.24
CA GLY A 451 13.51 2.26 2.17
C GLY A 451 13.80 1.56 0.84
N ASN A 452 14.81 0.69 0.83
CA ASN A 452 15.34 0.11 -0.42
C ASN A 452 14.57 -1.12 -0.94
N GLY A 453 13.56 -1.58 -0.20
CA GLY A 453 12.69 -2.67 -0.65
C GLY A 453 11.77 -2.26 -1.80
N ASN A 454 11.20 -3.26 -2.47
CA ASN A 454 10.23 -3.02 -3.53
C ASN A 454 9.03 -2.26 -2.98
N THR A 455 8.63 -1.18 -3.65
CA THR A 455 7.61 -0.26 -3.13
C THR A 455 6.40 -0.20 -4.07
N THR A 456 5.20 -0.34 -3.52
CA THR A 456 3.95 0.01 -4.19
C THR A 456 3.22 1.06 -3.36
N ILE A 457 2.90 2.19 -3.98
CA ILE A 457 2.05 3.23 -3.38
C ILE A 457 0.81 3.39 -4.26
N ILE A 458 -0.38 3.23 -3.68
CA ILE A 458 -1.66 3.45 -4.34
C ILE A 458 -2.30 4.67 -3.70
N ASN A 459 -2.50 5.73 -4.50
CA ASN A 459 -3.13 6.97 -4.04
C ASN A 459 -4.46 7.23 -4.74
N THR A 460 -5.51 7.29 -3.94
CA THR A 460 -6.88 7.72 -4.31
C THR A 460 -7.35 8.93 -3.50
N GLY A 461 -6.61 9.32 -2.46
CA GLY A 461 -6.82 10.53 -1.68
C GLY A 461 -5.71 11.57 -1.88
N THR A 462 -5.28 12.19 -0.79
CA THR A 462 -4.31 13.30 -0.80
C THR A 462 -2.98 12.90 -0.16
N ILE A 463 -1.87 13.21 -0.84
CA ILE A 463 -0.51 13.19 -0.29
C ILE A 463 0.11 14.57 -0.52
N SER A 464 0.43 15.30 0.56
CA SER A 464 0.90 16.68 0.47
C SER A 464 2.18 16.92 1.26
N ALA A 465 3.23 17.37 0.58
CA ALA A 465 4.34 18.06 1.22
C ALA A 465 3.93 19.47 1.67
N ALA A 466 4.85 20.20 2.30
CA ALA A 466 4.62 21.58 2.73
C ALA A 466 4.43 22.54 1.53
N SER A 467 5.08 22.27 0.41
CA SER A 467 4.92 23.01 -0.85
C SER A 467 5.13 22.13 -2.07
N SER A 468 4.84 22.65 -3.27
CA SER A 468 5.06 21.93 -4.54
C SER A 468 6.53 21.71 -4.90
N SER A 469 7.46 22.42 -4.27
CA SER A 469 8.90 22.22 -4.45
C SER A 469 9.52 21.22 -3.48
N ASP A 470 8.81 20.89 -2.39
CA ASP A 470 9.26 19.93 -1.39
C ASP A 470 8.93 18.50 -1.82
N THR A 471 9.55 17.51 -1.18
CA THR A 471 9.33 16.10 -1.54
C THR A 471 8.02 15.61 -0.94
N ALA A 472 7.07 15.19 -1.79
CA ALA A 472 5.86 14.51 -1.36
C ALA A 472 6.13 13.03 -1.10
N ILE A 473 6.82 12.37 -2.03
CA ILE A 473 7.08 10.94 -1.99
C ILE A 473 8.54 10.69 -2.34
N ALA A 474 9.28 10.02 -1.47
CA ALA A 474 10.64 9.55 -1.72
C ALA A 474 10.67 8.03 -1.66
N MET A 475 11.00 7.37 -2.77
CA MET A 475 11.12 5.91 -2.83
C MET A 475 12.57 5.49 -3.01
N GLY A 476 12.99 4.44 -2.31
CA GLY A 476 14.36 3.93 -2.33
C GLY A 476 14.74 3.19 -3.62
N SER A 477 15.78 2.37 -3.54
CA SER A 477 16.39 1.72 -4.71
C SER A 477 15.67 0.46 -5.22
N GLY A 478 14.54 0.08 -4.62
CA GLY A 478 13.75 -1.07 -5.05
C GLY A 478 13.10 -0.86 -6.41
N THR A 479 12.34 -1.87 -6.86
CA THR A 479 11.41 -1.67 -7.98
C THR A 479 10.18 -0.97 -7.46
N ASN A 480 9.97 0.28 -7.87
CA ASN A 480 8.90 1.11 -7.34
C ASN A 480 7.74 1.27 -8.33
N ARG A 481 6.52 1.24 -7.80
CA ARG A 481 5.28 1.48 -8.53
C ARG A 481 4.43 2.50 -7.80
N LEU A 482 4.16 3.62 -8.45
CA LEU A 482 3.21 4.63 -7.96
C LEU A 482 1.94 4.57 -8.79
N VAL A 483 0.83 4.19 -8.16
CA VAL A 483 -0.51 4.18 -8.76
C VAL A 483 -1.25 5.44 -8.35
N ILE A 484 -1.66 6.25 -9.33
CA ILE A 484 -2.52 7.42 -9.15
C ILE A 484 -3.87 7.17 -9.83
N SER A 485 -4.96 7.52 -9.16
CA SER A 485 -6.31 7.48 -9.74
C SER A 485 -6.79 8.87 -10.17
N ASP A 486 -7.98 8.93 -10.78
CA ASP A 486 -8.65 10.17 -11.18
C ASP A 486 -8.99 11.11 -10.01
N THR A 487 -8.99 10.62 -8.76
CA THR A 487 -9.20 11.41 -7.54
C THR A 487 -7.91 11.73 -6.78
N SER A 488 -6.77 11.23 -7.25
CA SER A 488 -5.47 11.39 -6.60
C SER A 488 -5.01 12.85 -6.59
N THR A 489 -4.66 13.38 -5.42
CA THR A 489 -3.98 14.68 -5.28
C THR A 489 -2.60 14.49 -4.68
N ILE A 490 -1.56 14.95 -5.38
CA ILE A 490 -0.18 14.96 -4.89
C ILE A 490 0.39 16.37 -4.98
N THR A 491 0.77 16.95 -3.84
CA THR A 491 1.46 18.26 -3.78
C THR A 491 2.90 18.06 -3.36
N GLY A 492 3.85 18.31 -4.27
CA GLY A 492 5.29 18.12 -4.07
C GLY A 492 5.90 17.14 -5.07
N LEU A 493 7.21 16.95 -4.97
CA LEU A 493 8.02 16.09 -5.83
C LEU A 493 7.88 14.61 -5.43
N VAL A 494 7.84 13.75 -6.43
CA VAL A 494 7.94 12.30 -6.33
C VAL A 494 9.31 11.90 -6.85
N THR A 495 10.14 11.32 -5.99
CA THR A 495 11.51 10.95 -6.31
C THR A 495 11.74 9.45 -6.14
N ASN A 496 12.61 8.89 -6.98
CA ASN A 496 13.05 7.51 -6.93
C ASN A 496 14.58 7.47 -6.94
N VAL A 497 15.18 6.57 -6.16
CA VAL A 497 16.63 6.31 -6.23
C VAL A 497 16.99 5.41 -7.42
N SER A 498 16.14 4.44 -7.75
CA SER A 498 16.29 3.56 -8.92
C SER A 498 15.73 4.20 -10.20
N SER A 499 15.97 3.59 -11.36
CA SER A 499 15.54 4.10 -12.67
C SER A 499 14.43 3.30 -13.35
N ASN A 500 14.21 2.03 -12.99
CA ASN A 500 13.21 1.16 -13.62
C ASN A 500 11.85 1.18 -12.90
N ASN A 501 11.33 2.38 -12.64
CA ASN A 501 10.08 2.56 -11.89
C ASN A 501 8.88 2.76 -12.80
N THR A 502 7.71 2.41 -12.28
CA THR A 502 6.44 2.48 -13.01
C THR A 502 5.52 3.53 -12.40
N LEU A 503 5.09 4.47 -13.23
CA LEU A 503 3.95 5.33 -12.93
C LEU A 503 2.70 4.66 -13.52
N GLU A 504 1.69 4.42 -12.71
CA GLU A 504 0.45 3.78 -13.14
C GLU A 504 -0.72 4.76 -12.99
N LEU A 505 -1.45 4.95 -14.08
CA LEU A 505 -2.66 5.74 -14.19
C LEU A 505 -3.85 4.80 -14.07
N ASN A 506 -4.61 4.91 -13.00
CA ASN A 506 -5.78 4.08 -12.69
C ASN A 506 -7.03 4.96 -12.60
N GLY A 507 -8.18 4.38 -12.30
CA GLY A 507 -9.43 5.09 -12.16
C GLY A 507 -10.52 4.58 -13.10
N SER A 508 -11.75 4.95 -12.75
CA SER A 508 -12.93 4.63 -13.57
C SER A 508 -13.45 5.84 -14.35
N ALA A 509 -13.06 7.05 -13.95
CA ALA A 509 -13.41 8.30 -14.64
C ALA A 509 -12.23 8.85 -15.46
N SER A 510 -12.42 10.04 -16.03
CA SER A 510 -11.39 10.70 -16.84
C SER A 510 -10.32 11.38 -15.96
N GLY A 511 -9.05 11.04 -16.17
CA GLY A 511 -7.89 11.71 -15.57
C GLY A 511 -7.02 12.44 -16.60
N SER A 512 -6.07 13.25 -16.14
CA SER A 512 -5.10 13.93 -17.02
C SER A 512 -3.72 13.98 -16.36
N LEU A 513 -2.67 13.75 -17.14
CA LEU A 513 -1.28 13.87 -16.72
C LEU A 513 -0.51 14.73 -17.74
N ASN A 514 0.13 15.80 -17.25
CA ASN A 514 1.14 16.50 -18.03
C ASN A 514 2.44 15.68 -18.00
N ILE A 515 2.76 14.97 -19.08
CA ILE A 515 3.96 14.11 -19.17
C ILE A 515 5.26 14.92 -19.19
N GLY A 516 5.19 16.23 -19.46
CA GLY A 516 6.30 17.16 -19.23
C GLY A 516 6.68 17.29 -17.75
N ASN A 517 5.86 16.79 -16.82
CA ASN A 517 6.23 16.68 -15.41
C ASN A 517 6.96 15.38 -15.07
N VAL A 518 7.06 14.42 -16.00
CA VAL A 518 7.73 13.12 -15.80
C VAL A 518 9.18 13.20 -16.29
N ARG A 519 10.01 13.92 -15.53
CA ARG A 519 11.46 14.07 -15.78
C ARG A 519 12.19 14.62 -14.56
N ALA A 520 13.52 14.57 -14.57
CA ALA A 520 14.36 15.17 -13.55
C ALA A 520 14.02 16.65 -13.30
N GLY A 521 13.95 17.05 -12.02
CA GLY A 521 13.63 18.41 -11.60
C GLY A 521 12.16 18.81 -11.78
N ARG A 522 11.27 17.87 -12.11
CA ARG A 522 9.81 18.07 -12.18
C ARG A 522 9.10 17.14 -11.20
N GLN A 523 7.76 17.16 -11.21
CA GLN A 523 6.96 16.49 -10.19
C GLN A 523 7.24 14.99 -10.11
N TYR A 524 7.31 14.26 -11.23
CA TYR A 524 7.49 12.81 -11.23
C TYR A 524 8.87 12.44 -11.76
N GLN A 525 9.77 12.02 -10.88
CA GLN A 525 11.18 11.81 -11.21
C GLN A 525 11.56 10.33 -11.12
N GLY A 526 12.36 9.85 -12.06
CA GLY A 526 12.91 8.49 -12.05
C GLY A 526 11.93 7.39 -12.48
N PHE A 527 10.88 7.75 -13.23
CA PHE A 527 9.98 6.78 -13.87
C PHE A 527 10.43 6.52 -15.31
N ALA A 528 10.63 5.25 -15.64
CA ALA A 528 10.92 4.80 -17.00
C ALA A 528 9.70 4.22 -17.69
N ASN A 529 8.77 3.63 -16.92
CA ASN A 529 7.59 2.93 -17.43
C ASN A 529 6.31 3.69 -17.08
N LEU A 530 5.32 3.60 -17.97
CA LEU A 530 3.97 4.13 -17.78
C LEU A 530 2.95 3.01 -18.01
N THR A 531 2.06 2.80 -17.05
CA THR A 531 0.95 1.86 -17.18
C THR A 531 -0.36 2.63 -17.10
N LYS A 532 -1.31 2.30 -17.95
CA LYS A 532 -2.70 2.71 -17.86
C LYS A 532 -3.54 1.49 -17.49
N SER A 533 -4.12 1.54 -16.30
CA SER A 533 -5.03 0.55 -15.75
C SER A 533 -6.38 1.21 -15.42
N GLY A 534 -7.35 0.42 -14.96
CA GLY A 534 -8.72 0.91 -14.71
C GLY A 534 -9.50 1.21 -16.00
N THR A 535 -10.81 1.31 -15.89
CA THR A 535 -11.71 1.41 -17.05
C THR A 535 -11.83 2.83 -17.61
N GLY A 536 -11.37 3.84 -16.87
CA GLY A 536 -11.50 5.25 -17.26
C GLY A 536 -10.57 5.68 -18.39
N THR A 537 -10.70 6.93 -18.81
CA THR A 537 -9.86 7.56 -19.86
C THR A 537 -8.77 8.41 -19.22
N TRP A 538 -7.54 8.40 -19.73
CA TRP A 538 -6.50 9.32 -19.29
C TRP A 538 -5.92 10.12 -20.44
N GLY A 539 -5.89 11.45 -20.29
CA GLY A 539 -5.23 12.36 -21.21
C GLY A 539 -3.78 12.60 -20.85
N LEU A 540 -2.87 12.30 -21.77
CA LEU A 540 -1.45 12.64 -21.68
C LEU A 540 -1.18 13.88 -22.50
N HIS A 541 -0.71 14.94 -21.85
CA HIS A 541 -0.41 16.21 -22.51
C HIS A 541 1.02 16.69 -22.26
N GLY A 542 1.55 17.52 -23.14
CA GLY A 542 2.88 18.12 -23.00
C GLY A 542 4.03 17.25 -23.52
N ASN A 543 5.26 17.78 -23.47
CA ASN A 543 6.41 17.22 -24.19
C ASN A 543 7.63 17.02 -23.26
N ASN A 544 8.68 16.37 -23.78
CA ASN A 544 9.97 16.15 -23.10
C ASN A 544 9.85 15.33 -21.81
N SER A 545 9.12 14.22 -21.84
CA SER A 545 9.16 13.22 -20.76
C SER A 545 10.44 12.38 -20.85
N THR A 546 10.87 11.77 -19.74
CA THR A 546 12.00 10.83 -19.71
C THR A 546 11.54 9.37 -19.67
N LEU A 547 10.29 9.10 -20.04
CA LEU A 547 9.81 7.73 -20.20
C LEU A 547 10.58 7.09 -21.36
N THR A 548 11.21 5.95 -21.10
CA THR A 548 12.05 5.24 -22.09
C THR A 548 11.79 3.75 -22.11
N GLY A 549 11.09 3.22 -21.09
CA GLY A 549 10.75 1.83 -20.97
C GLY A 549 9.42 1.49 -21.64
N THR A 550 8.60 0.72 -20.92
CA THR A 550 7.32 0.20 -21.41
C THR A 550 6.19 1.19 -21.20
N LEU A 551 5.37 1.36 -22.24
CA LEU A 551 4.00 1.87 -22.16
C LEU A 551 3.03 0.69 -22.22
N ALA A 552 2.28 0.46 -21.15
CA ALA A 552 1.24 -0.57 -21.10
C ALA A 552 -0.15 0.08 -20.95
N VAL A 553 -1.14 -0.35 -21.75
CA VAL A 553 -2.55 0.01 -21.57
C VAL A 553 -3.33 -1.27 -21.31
N ASP A 554 -3.47 -1.62 -20.04
CA ASP A 554 -4.10 -2.87 -19.61
C ASP A 554 -5.63 -2.78 -19.72
N GLN A 555 -6.20 -1.61 -19.39
CA GLN A 555 -7.64 -1.33 -19.43
C GLN A 555 -7.93 0.16 -19.74
N GLY A 556 -9.11 0.43 -20.31
CA GLY A 556 -9.59 1.79 -20.59
C GLY A 556 -8.85 2.45 -21.76
N THR A 557 -8.99 3.77 -21.89
CA THR A 557 -8.42 4.52 -23.02
C THR A 557 -7.30 5.44 -22.56
N LEU A 558 -6.21 5.49 -23.33
CA LEU A 558 -5.15 6.49 -23.19
C LEU A 558 -5.20 7.43 -24.40
N THR A 559 -5.34 8.74 -24.15
CA THR A 559 -5.39 9.76 -25.21
C THR A 559 -4.12 10.61 -25.20
N PHE A 560 -3.54 10.86 -26.37
CA PHE A 560 -2.32 11.66 -26.51
C PHE A 560 -2.56 13.04 -27.13
N ASP A 561 -2.03 14.07 -26.47
CA ASP A 561 -1.95 15.46 -26.92
C ASP A 561 -0.60 16.07 -26.50
N GLY A 562 0.48 15.50 -27.05
CA GLY A 562 1.88 15.77 -26.72
C GLY A 562 2.84 14.80 -27.41
N GLU A 563 4.12 14.84 -27.03
CA GLU A 563 5.19 13.99 -27.58
C GLU A 563 5.66 12.92 -26.57
N MET A 564 5.62 11.65 -26.98
CA MET A 564 6.16 10.52 -26.22
C MET A 564 7.02 9.61 -27.10
N SER A 565 8.16 9.16 -26.57
CA SER A 565 9.05 8.16 -27.19
C SER A 565 9.20 6.97 -26.23
N VAL A 566 8.94 5.75 -26.69
CA VAL A 566 8.97 4.53 -25.87
C VAL A 566 9.60 3.36 -26.62
N THR A 567 10.16 2.41 -25.88
CA THR A 567 10.84 1.23 -26.46
C THR A 567 9.92 0.01 -26.57
N THR A 568 8.81 -0.01 -25.84
CA THR A 568 7.79 -1.05 -25.93
C THR A 568 6.41 -0.47 -25.70
N VAL A 569 5.44 -0.83 -26.55
CA VAL A 569 4.02 -0.50 -26.37
C VAL A 569 3.21 -1.79 -26.34
N THR A 570 2.46 -2.00 -25.26
CA THR A 570 1.54 -3.15 -25.13
C THR A 570 0.14 -2.65 -24.81
N VAL A 571 -0.84 -3.01 -25.63
CA VAL A 571 -2.26 -2.69 -25.38
C VAL A 571 -3.02 -3.99 -25.19
N GLY A 572 -3.57 -4.18 -24.00
CA GLY A 572 -4.36 -5.36 -23.63
C GLY A 572 -5.72 -5.40 -24.33
N SER A 573 -6.42 -6.53 -24.22
CA SER A 573 -7.66 -6.82 -24.99
C SER A 573 -8.84 -5.86 -24.75
N THR A 574 -8.78 -5.06 -23.68
CA THR A 574 -9.80 -4.05 -23.33
C THR A 574 -9.22 -2.63 -23.26
N GLY A 575 -7.96 -2.46 -23.66
CA GLY A 575 -7.28 -1.16 -23.73
C GLY A 575 -7.44 -0.54 -25.13
N GLY A 576 -7.35 0.79 -25.23
CA GLY A 576 -7.37 1.51 -26.52
C GLY A 576 -6.40 2.70 -26.56
N VAL A 577 -5.98 3.08 -27.77
CA VAL A 577 -5.05 4.20 -28.01
C VAL A 577 -5.64 5.16 -29.03
N ASP A 578 -5.90 6.39 -28.58
CA ASP A 578 -6.38 7.50 -29.42
C ASP A 578 -5.34 8.63 -29.46
N ILE A 579 -5.09 9.18 -30.65
CA ILE A 579 -4.09 10.24 -30.84
C ILE A 579 -4.73 11.45 -31.50
N ALA A 580 -4.65 12.62 -30.86
CA ALA A 580 -5.13 13.89 -31.39
C ALA A 580 -6.59 13.87 -31.93
N ARG A 581 -7.50 13.11 -31.28
CA ARG A 581 -8.91 12.99 -31.73
C ARG A 581 -9.79 14.18 -31.32
N THR A 582 -9.25 15.15 -30.61
CA THR A 582 -9.96 16.40 -30.28
C THR A 582 -9.64 17.46 -31.33
N GLU A 583 -10.62 18.29 -31.70
CA GLU A 583 -10.41 19.43 -32.59
C GLU A 583 -9.22 20.28 -32.11
N ASP A 584 -8.36 20.69 -33.04
CA ASP A 584 -7.12 21.45 -32.80
C ASP A 584 -6.06 20.79 -31.88
N SER A 585 -6.25 19.55 -31.43
CA SER A 585 -5.23 18.83 -30.66
C SER A 585 -4.10 18.30 -31.54
N THR A 586 -2.90 18.16 -30.96
CA THR A 586 -1.72 17.63 -31.66
C THR A 586 -1.11 16.48 -30.87
N GLY A 587 -0.79 15.36 -31.51
CA GLY A 587 -0.27 14.20 -30.80
C GLY A 587 0.73 13.42 -31.64
N THR A 588 1.89 13.14 -31.07
CA THR A 588 2.96 12.40 -31.76
C THR A 588 3.28 11.10 -31.03
N LEU A 589 3.21 9.99 -31.76
CA LEU A 589 3.68 8.67 -31.31
C LEU A 589 4.84 8.21 -32.18
N THR A 590 6.02 8.05 -31.59
CA THR A 590 7.21 7.52 -32.27
C THR A 590 7.62 6.18 -31.67
N ILE A 591 7.66 5.14 -32.50
CA ILE A 591 8.16 3.81 -32.19
C ILE A 591 9.42 3.59 -33.03
N SER A 592 10.58 3.44 -32.39
CA SER A 592 11.84 3.38 -33.12
C SER A 592 12.96 2.63 -32.42
N GLY A 593 14.10 2.44 -33.11
CA GLY A 593 15.33 1.95 -32.50
C GLY A 593 15.31 0.46 -32.13
N GLY A 594 14.63 -0.39 -32.91
CA GLY A 594 14.50 -1.82 -32.62
C GLY A 594 13.34 -2.17 -31.67
N ALA A 595 12.45 -1.21 -31.42
CA ALA A 595 11.30 -1.38 -30.52
C ALA A 595 10.29 -2.41 -31.04
N TYR A 596 9.61 -3.10 -30.12
CA TYR A 596 8.47 -3.96 -30.42
C TYR A 596 7.19 -3.36 -29.84
N ALA A 597 6.11 -3.31 -30.64
CA ALA A 597 4.79 -2.88 -30.19
C ALA A 597 3.72 -3.88 -30.60
N SER A 598 2.83 -4.23 -29.66
CA SER A 598 1.69 -5.10 -29.89
C SER A 598 0.41 -4.44 -29.40
N ILE A 599 -0.51 -4.19 -30.34
CA ILE A 599 -1.81 -3.57 -30.12
C ILE A 599 -2.87 -4.58 -30.56
N LEU A 600 -3.54 -5.24 -29.62
CA LEU A 600 -4.48 -6.33 -29.92
C LEU A 600 -5.93 -5.90 -29.67
N ASN A 601 -6.86 -6.38 -30.50
CA ASN A 601 -8.32 -6.21 -30.37
C ASN A 601 -8.86 -4.77 -30.53
N THR A 602 -8.11 -3.74 -30.12
CA THR A 602 -8.49 -2.33 -30.25
C THR A 602 -7.45 -1.61 -31.09
N GLY A 603 -7.86 -1.05 -32.24
CA GLY A 603 -6.98 -0.37 -33.19
C GLY A 603 -6.33 0.92 -32.68
N ILE A 604 -5.55 1.56 -33.56
CA ILE A 604 -5.05 2.93 -33.38
C ILE A 604 -5.90 3.88 -34.22
N TYR A 605 -6.46 4.90 -33.59
CA TYR A 605 -7.32 5.89 -34.24
C TYR A 605 -6.77 7.31 -34.04
N THR A 606 -6.79 8.13 -35.09
CA THR A 606 -6.19 9.47 -35.07
C THR A 606 -7.16 10.56 -35.51
N GLY A 607 -6.87 11.82 -35.14
CA GLY A 607 -7.45 13.02 -35.75
C GLY A 607 -6.41 13.89 -36.49
N ALA A 608 -6.82 15.05 -37.01
CA ALA A 608 -6.06 15.88 -37.95
C ALA A 608 -4.64 16.28 -37.51
N GLY A 609 -4.41 16.51 -36.21
CA GLY A 609 -3.11 16.91 -35.68
C GLY A 609 -2.20 15.75 -35.26
N ALA A 610 -2.54 14.51 -35.60
CA ALA A 610 -1.75 13.33 -35.22
C ALA A 610 -0.52 13.11 -36.13
N GLN A 611 0.56 12.62 -35.54
CA GLN A 611 1.74 12.12 -36.24
C GLN A 611 2.17 10.77 -35.64
N ILE A 612 2.15 9.71 -36.44
CA ILE A 612 2.67 8.39 -36.07
C ILE A 612 3.95 8.14 -36.87
N THR A 613 5.06 7.82 -36.20
CA THR A 613 6.33 7.45 -36.84
C THR A 613 6.78 6.07 -36.35
N ILE A 614 6.97 5.14 -37.29
CA ILE A 614 7.49 3.79 -37.05
C ILE A 614 8.79 3.67 -37.86
N THR A 615 9.95 3.70 -37.21
CA THR A 615 11.23 3.82 -37.95
C THR A 615 12.38 3.02 -37.35
N GLY A 616 13.37 2.70 -38.18
CA GLY A 616 14.62 2.07 -37.79
C GLY A 616 14.61 0.55 -37.89
N GLU A 617 15.77 0.00 -38.24
CA GLU A 617 15.96 -1.43 -38.43
C GLU A 617 15.63 -2.21 -37.15
N GLY A 618 14.90 -3.32 -37.31
CA GLY A 618 14.47 -4.18 -36.21
C GLY A 618 13.23 -3.67 -35.46
N THR A 619 12.76 -2.44 -35.72
CA THR A 619 11.49 -1.96 -35.16
C THR A 619 10.33 -2.78 -35.74
N ARG A 620 9.45 -3.30 -34.88
CA ARG A 620 8.35 -4.19 -35.25
C ARG A 620 7.06 -3.80 -34.54
N VAL A 621 6.05 -3.40 -35.29
CA VAL A 621 4.72 -3.02 -34.77
C VAL A 621 3.67 -3.98 -35.30
N GLU A 622 2.82 -4.51 -34.42
CA GLU A 622 1.68 -5.35 -34.76
C GLU A 622 0.38 -4.73 -34.22
N ILE A 623 -0.51 -4.34 -35.13
CA ILE A 623 -1.85 -3.84 -34.83
C ILE A 623 -2.83 -4.95 -35.20
N GLY A 624 -3.09 -5.82 -34.23
CA GLY A 624 -3.75 -7.10 -34.38
C GLY A 624 -2.75 -8.23 -34.39
N ASN A 625 -3.23 -9.48 -34.36
CA ASN A 625 -2.36 -10.65 -34.35
C ASN A 625 -2.22 -11.26 -35.76
N PRO A 626 -1.01 -11.38 -36.34
CA PRO A 626 -0.81 -11.97 -37.66
C PRO A 626 -1.08 -13.48 -37.71
N THR A 627 -1.17 -14.14 -36.57
CA THR A 627 -1.39 -15.59 -36.44
C THR A 627 -2.76 -15.96 -35.89
N ASP A 628 -3.52 -14.99 -35.37
CA ASP A 628 -4.84 -15.20 -34.77
C ASP A 628 -5.82 -14.12 -35.21
N THR A 629 -6.73 -14.49 -36.11
CA THR A 629 -7.73 -13.56 -36.67
C THR A 629 -8.79 -13.14 -35.65
N SER A 630 -8.91 -13.80 -34.50
CA SER A 630 -9.83 -13.39 -33.45
C SER A 630 -9.35 -12.13 -32.70
N GLN A 631 -8.05 -11.83 -32.81
CA GLN A 631 -7.41 -10.66 -32.19
C GLN A 631 -7.14 -9.57 -33.22
N ALA A 632 -8.09 -9.30 -34.09
CA ALA A 632 -7.93 -8.32 -35.16
C ALA A 632 -7.93 -6.88 -34.63
N ALA A 633 -7.11 -6.00 -35.22
CA ALA A 633 -7.12 -4.57 -34.92
C ALA A 633 -6.74 -3.73 -36.15
N TRP A 634 -7.22 -2.48 -36.19
CA TRP A 634 -7.09 -1.60 -37.35
C TRP A 634 -6.12 -0.45 -37.08
N LEU A 635 -5.30 -0.11 -38.07
CA LEU A 635 -4.68 1.20 -38.15
C LEU A 635 -5.61 2.09 -38.98
N SER A 636 -6.30 3.02 -38.33
CA SER A 636 -7.38 3.77 -38.99
C SER A 636 -7.24 5.28 -38.74
N PRO A 637 -6.18 5.92 -39.27
CA PRO A 637 -6.03 7.37 -39.16
C PRO A 637 -7.12 8.16 -39.92
N GLU A 638 -7.82 9.04 -39.22
CA GLU A 638 -8.88 9.94 -39.72
C GLU A 638 -8.40 11.39 -39.62
N GLY A 639 -7.32 11.69 -40.36
CA GLY A 639 -6.53 12.92 -40.27
C GLY A 639 -5.11 12.65 -39.76
N GLY A 640 -4.18 13.56 -40.06
CA GLY A 640 -2.79 13.50 -39.62
C GLY A 640 -1.88 12.68 -40.55
N THR A 641 -0.70 12.31 -40.04
CA THR A 641 0.34 11.62 -40.82
C THR A 641 0.80 10.32 -40.16
N VAL A 642 1.07 9.31 -40.98
CA VAL A 642 1.71 8.04 -40.58
C VAL A 642 2.95 7.83 -41.45
N THR A 643 4.10 7.62 -40.82
CA THR A 643 5.35 7.30 -41.53
C THR A 643 5.90 5.96 -41.05
N VAL A 644 6.16 5.04 -41.98
CA VAL A 644 6.90 3.80 -41.74
C VAL A 644 8.18 3.85 -42.55
N SER A 645 9.35 3.78 -41.91
CA SER A 645 10.62 4.02 -42.59
C SER A 645 11.82 3.24 -42.05
N ASP A 646 12.95 3.38 -42.75
CA ASP A 646 14.30 2.97 -42.33
C ASP A 646 14.42 1.51 -41.87
N GLY A 647 13.74 0.57 -42.54
CA GLY A 647 13.85 -0.86 -42.26
C GLY A 647 12.87 -1.39 -41.21
N ALA A 648 11.85 -0.61 -40.83
CA ALA A 648 10.85 -1.03 -39.87
C ALA A 648 9.80 -1.99 -40.47
N TYR A 649 9.20 -2.82 -39.61
CA TYR A 649 8.09 -3.72 -39.93
C TYR A 649 6.80 -3.26 -39.26
N LEU A 650 5.71 -3.15 -40.03
CA LEU A 650 4.35 -2.93 -39.52
C LEU A 650 3.42 -4.04 -40.02
N PHE A 651 2.69 -4.65 -39.11
CA PHE A 651 1.52 -5.47 -39.41
C PHE A 651 0.24 -4.78 -38.91
N ALA A 652 -0.84 -4.82 -39.69
CA ALA A 652 -2.18 -4.48 -39.20
C ALA A 652 -3.25 -5.43 -39.77
N SER A 653 -4.30 -5.78 -39.03
CA SER A 653 -5.39 -6.59 -39.62
C SER A 653 -6.03 -5.87 -40.80
N GLY A 654 -6.27 -4.55 -40.66
CA GLY A 654 -6.64 -3.65 -41.75
C GLY A 654 -6.02 -2.27 -41.59
N ILE A 655 -5.80 -1.57 -42.71
CA ILE A 655 -5.28 -0.20 -42.74
C ILE A 655 -6.25 0.69 -43.52
N TYR A 656 -6.70 1.77 -42.88
CA TYR A 656 -7.51 2.82 -43.50
C TYR A 656 -6.80 4.16 -43.44
N VAL A 657 -6.48 4.74 -44.59
CA VAL A 657 -5.87 6.07 -44.69
C VAL A 657 -6.97 7.06 -45.09
N GLY A 658 -7.49 7.81 -44.11
CA GLY A 658 -8.61 8.72 -44.33
C GLY A 658 -9.95 8.00 -44.55
N PRO A 659 -10.45 7.23 -43.57
CA PRO A 659 -11.73 6.49 -43.64
C PRO A 659 -12.98 7.40 -43.58
N GLY A 660 -12.82 8.68 -43.25
CA GLY A 660 -13.91 9.64 -43.08
C GLY A 660 -13.43 11.08 -43.09
N GLY A 661 -14.39 12.01 -43.23
CA GLY A 661 -14.15 13.45 -43.13
C GLY A 661 -13.43 14.08 -44.33
N SER A 662 -13.19 15.39 -44.21
CA SER A 662 -12.46 16.19 -45.20
C SER A 662 -10.95 16.27 -44.93
N ASP A 663 -10.52 15.94 -43.72
CA ASP A 663 -9.13 16.08 -43.30
C ASP A 663 -8.21 15.16 -44.11
N LEU A 664 -7.17 15.77 -44.68
CA LEU A 664 -6.18 15.03 -45.44
C LEU A 664 -5.42 14.10 -44.50
N THR A 665 -5.49 12.79 -44.78
CA THR A 665 -4.70 11.79 -44.09
C THR A 665 -3.57 11.32 -45.00
N THR A 666 -2.33 11.35 -44.50
CA THR A 666 -1.18 10.89 -45.28
C THR A 666 -0.53 9.67 -44.63
N MET A 667 -0.19 8.68 -45.43
CA MET A 667 0.65 7.55 -45.04
C MET A 667 1.85 7.45 -45.98
N THR A 668 3.06 7.42 -45.44
CA THR A 668 4.31 7.25 -46.19
C THR A 668 5.00 5.99 -45.72
N VAL A 669 5.31 5.09 -46.67
CA VAL A 669 6.08 3.86 -46.43
C VAL A 669 7.34 3.94 -47.28
N THR A 670 8.52 4.09 -46.66
CA THR A 670 9.73 4.42 -47.41
C THR A 670 11.00 3.74 -46.88
N GLY A 671 12.01 3.61 -47.73
CA GLY A 671 13.32 3.07 -47.38
C GLY A 671 13.43 1.56 -47.59
N ALA A 672 14.62 1.12 -47.98
CA ALA A 672 14.89 -0.28 -48.24
C ALA A 672 14.75 -1.12 -46.96
N GLY A 673 14.12 -2.28 -47.08
CA GLY A 673 13.86 -3.18 -45.96
C GLY A 673 12.63 -2.81 -45.12
N THR A 674 11.99 -1.66 -45.36
CA THR A 674 10.71 -1.32 -44.73
C THR A 674 9.59 -2.19 -45.30
N VAL A 675 8.83 -2.84 -44.42
CA VAL A 675 7.75 -3.76 -44.79
C VAL A 675 6.46 -3.40 -44.05
N VAL A 676 5.35 -3.32 -44.78
CA VAL A 676 4.01 -3.19 -44.21
C VAL A 676 3.14 -4.35 -44.71
N ASP A 677 2.64 -5.16 -43.79
CA ASP A 677 1.69 -6.22 -44.08
C ASP A 677 0.31 -5.85 -43.54
N SER A 678 -0.73 -6.07 -44.34
CA SER A 678 -2.09 -6.04 -43.85
C SER A 678 -2.88 -7.29 -44.21
N ALA A 679 -3.45 -7.95 -43.21
CA ALA A 679 -4.11 -9.23 -43.41
C ALA A 679 -5.35 -9.14 -44.32
N GLU A 680 -6.13 -8.06 -44.21
CA GLU A 680 -7.42 -7.93 -44.88
C GLU A 680 -7.38 -6.91 -46.01
N ARG A 681 -7.02 -5.66 -45.70
CA ARG A 681 -7.18 -4.56 -46.66
C ARG A 681 -6.33 -3.34 -46.35
N VAL A 682 -5.91 -2.64 -47.41
CA VAL A 682 -5.38 -1.28 -47.36
C VAL A 682 -6.29 -0.40 -48.21
N TYR A 683 -7.07 0.47 -47.56
CA TYR A 683 -7.95 1.43 -48.22
C TYR A 683 -7.48 2.86 -47.99
N VAL A 684 -7.57 3.66 -49.05
CA VAL A 684 -7.09 5.04 -49.08
C VAL A 684 -8.22 5.93 -49.59
N GLY A 685 -8.73 6.80 -48.72
CA GLY A 685 -9.93 7.61 -48.96
C GLY A 685 -11.20 6.75 -48.89
N GLY A 686 -11.84 6.68 -47.72
CA GLY A 686 -13.04 5.88 -47.44
C GLY A 686 -12.73 4.50 -46.83
N GLN A 687 -13.78 3.78 -46.40
CA GLN A 687 -13.66 2.52 -45.63
C GLN A 687 -14.56 1.36 -46.08
N ASN A 688 -15.83 1.60 -46.48
CA ASN A 688 -16.83 0.52 -46.54
C ASN A 688 -17.57 0.37 -47.87
N GLY A 689 -17.30 1.24 -48.85
CA GLY A 689 -17.92 1.17 -50.17
C GLY A 689 -19.31 1.79 -50.28
N SER A 690 -19.92 2.24 -49.19
CA SER A 690 -21.33 2.63 -49.15
C SER A 690 -21.66 3.80 -48.24
N ARG A 691 -20.64 4.42 -47.62
CA ARG A 691 -20.86 5.55 -46.69
C ARG A 691 -21.02 6.84 -47.48
N ASP A 692 -22.18 7.46 -47.42
CA ASP A 692 -22.48 8.70 -48.14
C ASP A 692 -22.97 9.81 -47.18
N VAL A 693 -22.04 10.61 -46.64
CA VAL A 693 -22.32 11.85 -45.90
C VAL A 693 -21.67 13.08 -46.56
N ASP A 694 -22.37 14.21 -46.58
CA ASP A 694 -21.87 15.47 -47.16
C ASP A 694 -20.90 16.19 -46.19
N PRO A 695 -19.89 16.95 -46.70
CA PRO A 695 -19.52 17.15 -48.10
C PRO A 695 -18.38 16.22 -48.59
N MET A 696 -17.78 15.38 -47.73
CA MET A 696 -16.62 14.54 -48.07
C MET A 696 -16.53 13.29 -47.17
N ASN A 697 -16.35 12.10 -47.76
CA ASN A 697 -16.37 10.80 -47.05
C ASN A 697 -15.01 10.10 -46.94
N GLY A 698 -13.94 10.87 -46.79
CA GLY A 698 -12.58 10.35 -46.60
C GLY A 698 -11.61 10.87 -47.65
N ASN A 699 -10.49 11.40 -47.17
CA ASN A 699 -9.44 12.01 -47.97
C ASN A 699 -8.09 11.40 -47.60
N GLY A 700 -7.59 10.48 -48.43
CA GLY A 700 -6.41 9.68 -48.13
C GLY A 700 -5.32 9.77 -49.19
N VAL A 701 -4.07 9.79 -48.74
CA VAL A 701 -2.88 9.70 -49.61
C VAL A 701 -1.93 8.65 -49.05
N LEU A 702 -1.57 7.65 -49.85
CA LEU A 702 -0.55 6.65 -49.56
C LEU A 702 0.62 6.78 -50.53
N THR A 703 1.83 6.93 -50.01
CA THR A 703 3.07 6.90 -50.82
C THR A 703 3.95 5.74 -50.39
N ILE A 704 4.38 4.94 -51.35
CA ILE A 704 5.33 3.83 -51.14
C ILE A 704 6.56 4.10 -51.99
N SER A 705 7.72 4.23 -51.36
CA SER A 705 8.94 4.68 -52.04
C SER A 705 10.25 4.05 -51.56
N ALA A 706 11.31 4.31 -52.32
CA ALA A 706 12.70 3.98 -51.95
C ALA A 706 12.94 2.51 -51.53
N GLY A 707 12.25 1.57 -52.16
CA GLY A 707 12.47 0.13 -51.93
C GLY A 707 11.59 -0.51 -50.87
N ALA A 708 10.56 0.20 -50.38
CA ALA A 708 9.64 -0.33 -49.39
C ALA A 708 8.57 -1.25 -50.00
N VAL A 709 8.10 -2.23 -49.23
CA VAL A 709 7.13 -3.24 -49.69
C VAL A 709 5.88 -3.22 -48.83
N VAL A 710 4.71 -3.15 -49.48
CA VAL A 710 3.40 -3.26 -48.83
C VAL A 710 2.63 -4.43 -49.42
N THR A 711 2.15 -5.35 -48.57
CA THR A 711 1.34 -6.51 -49.00
C THR A 711 0.01 -6.52 -48.27
N THR A 712 -1.09 -6.74 -49.00
CA THR A 712 -2.41 -6.91 -48.39
C THR A 712 -3.33 -7.79 -49.23
N SER A 713 -4.46 -8.23 -48.69
CA SER A 713 -5.40 -9.06 -49.43
C SER A 713 -6.29 -8.29 -50.40
N THR A 714 -6.51 -7.00 -50.16
CA THR A 714 -7.26 -6.11 -51.05
C THR A 714 -6.73 -4.70 -50.93
N VAL A 715 -6.50 -4.04 -52.07
CA VAL A 715 -6.11 -2.62 -52.12
C VAL A 715 -7.27 -1.81 -52.70
N GLY A 716 -7.49 -0.61 -52.18
CA GLY A 716 -8.51 0.29 -52.70
C GLY A 716 -8.16 1.78 -52.56
N ALA A 717 -8.43 2.56 -53.60
CA ALA A 717 -8.36 4.02 -53.58
C ALA A 717 -9.72 4.61 -53.95
N GLY A 718 -10.22 5.57 -53.16
CA GLY A 718 -11.54 6.18 -53.37
C GLY A 718 -12.66 5.16 -53.15
N MET A 719 -12.80 4.71 -51.90
CA MET A 719 -13.66 3.59 -51.54
C MET A 719 -15.14 3.97 -51.43
N ASP A 720 -15.47 5.13 -50.86
CA ASP A 720 -16.85 5.55 -50.58
C ASP A 720 -17.33 6.66 -51.57
N PRO A 721 -18.64 6.83 -51.81
CA PRO A 721 -19.17 8.00 -52.53
C PRO A 721 -18.62 9.30 -51.96
N ASN A 722 -18.24 10.27 -52.81
CA ASN A 722 -17.64 11.54 -52.38
C ASN A 722 -16.31 11.40 -51.59
N SER A 723 -15.60 10.26 -51.70
CA SER A 723 -14.24 10.09 -51.16
C SER A 723 -13.15 10.34 -52.21
N GLN A 724 -11.94 10.67 -51.75
CA GLN A 724 -10.76 10.88 -52.59
C GLN A 724 -9.60 10.05 -52.04
N GLY A 725 -9.09 9.14 -52.86
CA GLY A 725 -7.93 8.31 -52.53
C GLY A 725 -6.82 8.47 -53.56
N THR A 726 -5.60 8.74 -53.12
CA THR A 726 -4.41 8.75 -53.98
C THR A 726 -3.37 7.76 -53.49
N ILE A 727 -2.91 6.86 -54.35
CA ILE A 727 -1.81 5.94 -54.06
C ILE A 727 -0.68 6.20 -55.04
N THR A 728 0.55 6.39 -54.55
CA THR A 728 1.75 6.51 -55.37
C THR A 728 2.76 5.44 -54.99
N VAL A 729 3.23 4.66 -55.98
CA VAL A 729 4.30 3.68 -55.82
C VAL A 729 5.45 4.06 -56.75
N THR A 730 6.58 4.49 -56.17
CA THR A 730 7.69 5.06 -56.93
C THR A 730 9.07 4.59 -56.45
N GLY A 731 10.04 4.55 -57.35
CA GLY A 731 11.41 4.14 -57.06
C GLY A 731 11.62 2.63 -57.17
N ALA A 732 12.80 2.24 -57.63
CA ALA A 732 13.16 0.84 -57.82
C ALA A 732 13.04 0.03 -56.52
N GLY A 733 12.40 -1.14 -56.62
CA GLY A 733 12.18 -2.05 -55.50
C GLY A 733 10.95 -1.74 -54.65
N SER A 734 10.31 -0.57 -54.82
CA SER A 734 9.07 -0.24 -54.13
C SER A 734 7.90 -1.06 -54.68
N GLN A 735 7.08 -1.64 -53.80
CA GLN A 735 5.99 -2.54 -54.21
C GLN A 735 4.71 -2.36 -53.38
N LEU A 736 3.56 -2.44 -54.03
CA LEU A 736 2.25 -2.64 -53.41
C LEU A 736 1.55 -3.86 -54.01
N TRP A 737 1.30 -4.90 -53.22
CA TRP A 737 0.76 -6.18 -53.68
C TRP A 737 -0.59 -6.51 -53.04
N ALA A 738 -1.63 -6.59 -53.87
CA ALA A 738 -2.92 -7.21 -53.56
C ALA A 738 -2.83 -8.73 -53.77
N LYS A 739 -2.59 -9.48 -52.69
CA LYS A 739 -2.33 -10.91 -52.68
C LYS A 739 -3.57 -11.73 -52.35
N ALA A 740 -3.80 -12.84 -53.03
CA ALA A 740 -4.92 -13.73 -52.69
C ALA A 740 -4.76 -14.29 -51.27
N ASN A 741 -5.86 -14.27 -50.50
CA ASN A 741 -5.88 -14.76 -49.13
C ASN A 741 -7.17 -15.53 -48.84
N VAL A 742 -7.02 -16.84 -48.72
CA VAL A 742 -8.12 -17.79 -48.48
C VAL A 742 -8.79 -17.58 -47.13
N THR A 743 -8.07 -17.08 -46.12
CA THR A 743 -8.62 -16.84 -44.78
C THR A 743 -9.75 -15.80 -44.82
N TYR A 744 -9.62 -14.79 -45.68
CA TYR A 744 -10.62 -13.72 -45.83
C TYR A 744 -11.44 -13.83 -47.11
N SER A 745 -11.36 -14.98 -47.82
CA SER A 745 -12.00 -15.16 -49.13
C SER A 745 -11.65 -14.05 -50.14
N ALA A 746 -10.45 -13.48 -50.01
CA ALA A 746 -9.99 -12.39 -50.86
C ALA A 746 -9.20 -12.96 -52.04
N LEU A 747 -9.56 -12.54 -53.25
CA LEU A 747 -8.89 -12.99 -54.47
C LEU A 747 -7.60 -12.21 -54.79
N GLY A 748 -7.29 -11.14 -54.05
CA GLY A 748 -6.17 -10.25 -54.38
C GLY A 748 -6.57 -9.17 -55.40
N ASN A 749 -7.69 -8.48 -55.15
CA ASN A 749 -8.18 -7.42 -56.01
C ASN A 749 -7.54 -6.07 -55.67
N PHE A 750 -7.34 -5.24 -56.70
CA PHE A 750 -6.90 -3.86 -56.57
C PHE A 750 -7.96 -2.93 -57.17
N TYR A 751 -8.54 -2.03 -56.37
CA TYR A 751 -9.58 -1.10 -56.81
C TYR A 751 -9.05 0.33 -56.97
N VAL A 752 -9.33 0.95 -58.12
CA VAL A 752 -9.02 2.34 -58.45
C VAL A 752 -10.34 3.06 -58.69
N GLY A 753 -10.83 3.79 -57.69
CA GLY A 753 -12.18 4.35 -57.69
C GLY A 753 -13.22 3.24 -57.53
N TYR A 754 -13.53 2.86 -56.29
CA TYR A 754 -14.56 1.85 -56.00
C TYR A 754 -15.96 2.48 -56.14
N ASN A 755 -16.33 3.34 -55.19
CA ASN A 755 -17.50 4.23 -55.26
C ASN A 755 -17.12 5.72 -55.18
N GLY A 756 -15.84 6.04 -54.97
CA GLY A 756 -15.32 7.40 -54.93
C GLY A 756 -14.32 7.69 -56.06
N THR A 757 -13.58 8.78 -55.89
CA THR A 757 -12.50 9.16 -56.82
C THR A 757 -11.18 8.55 -56.37
N GLY A 758 -10.63 7.62 -57.15
CA GLY A 758 -9.36 6.97 -56.89
C GLY A 758 -8.31 7.31 -57.95
N THR A 759 -7.10 7.67 -57.52
CA THR A 759 -5.94 7.84 -58.40
C THR A 759 -4.80 6.95 -57.93
N VAL A 760 -4.21 6.18 -58.83
CA VAL A 760 -3.04 5.33 -58.55
C VAL A 760 -1.94 5.65 -59.53
N ILE A 761 -0.74 5.98 -59.04
CA ILE A 761 0.42 6.35 -59.84
C ILE A 761 1.53 5.35 -59.59
N VAL A 762 2.08 4.79 -60.68
CA VAL A 762 3.19 3.84 -60.64
C VAL A 762 4.32 4.37 -61.51
N ALA A 763 5.44 4.75 -60.90
CA ALA A 763 6.50 5.50 -61.56
C ALA A 763 7.90 5.02 -61.14
N ASP A 764 8.93 5.43 -61.89
CA ASP A 764 10.35 5.31 -61.55
C ASP A 764 10.78 3.92 -61.07
N GLY A 765 10.25 2.86 -61.70
CA GLY A 765 10.57 1.48 -61.37
C GLY A 765 9.82 0.89 -60.16
N GLY A 766 8.85 1.61 -59.59
CA GLY A 766 7.89 1.08 -58.62
C GLY A 766 6.96 0.04 -59.26
N THR A 767 6.37 -0.84 -58.45
CA THR A 767 5.51 -1.94 -58.93
C THR A 767 4.20 -2.00 -58.15
N ILE A 768 3.07 -2.05 -58.84
CA ILE A 768 1.82 -2.57 -58.26
C ILE A 768 1.60 -3.99 -58.75
N LYS A 769 1.05 -4.84 -57.88
CA LYS A 769 0.75 -6.23 -58.18
C LYS A 769 -0.65 -6.61 -57.70
N ALA A 770 -1.38 -7.38 -58.49
CA ALA A 770 -2.67 -7.97 -58.09
C ALA A 770 -2.77 -9.41 -58.58
N ASP A 771 -3.04 -10.35 -57.66
CA ASP A 771 -3.12 -11.78 -57.98
C ASP A 771 -4.36 -12.13 -58.83
N ASN A 772 -5.44 -11.34 -58.74
CA ASN A 772 -6.63 -11.53 -59.56
C ASN A 772 -6.74 -10.46 -60.66
N GLU A 773 -7.08 -9.22 -60.31
CA GLU A 773 -7.28 -8.16 -61.30
C GLU A 773 -7.17 -6.76 -60.66
N VAL A 774 -6.89 -5.77 -61.51
CA VAL A 774 -7.03 -4.34 -61.21
C VAL A 774 -8.37 -3.86 -61.76
N ARG A 775 -9.25 -3.34 -60.91
CA ARG A 775 -10.56 -2.79 -61.30
C ARG A 775 -10.55 -1.28 -61.24
N ILE A 776 -11.06 -0.62 -62.28
CA ILE A 776 -11.08 0.85 -62.41
C ILE A 776 -12.52 1.32 -62.58
N GLY A 777 -12.97 2.28 -61.75
CA GLY A 777 -14.34 2.80 -61.80
C GLY A 777 -15.37 1.70 -61.56
N TYR A 778 -15.26 1.02 -60.41
CA TYR A 778 -15.97 -0.24 -60.15
C TYR A 778 -17.51 -0.09 -60.22
N ASP A 779 -18.05 0.78 -59.39
CA ASP A 779 -19.49 1.08 -59.31
C ASP A 779 -19.84 2.40 -60.01
N THR A 780 -21.13 2.69 -60.15
CA THR A 780 -21.65 3.80 -60.97
C THR A 780 -21.14 5.17 -60.54
N ASP A 781 -20.89 5.37 -59.25
CA ASP A 781 -20.37 6.62 -58.69
C ASP A 781 -18.83 6.66 -58.63
N GLY A 782 -18.18 5.52 -58.87
CA GLY A 782 -16.74 5.39 -58.87
C GLY A 782 -16.08 6.07 -60.07
N TYR A 783 -14.98 6.79 -59.81
CA TYR A 783 -14.11 7.33 -60.85
C TYR A 783 -12.65 6.96 -60.59
N GLY A 784 -12.03 6.19 -61.49
CA GLY A 784 -10.67 5.69 -61.34
C GLY A 784 -9.69 6.23 -62.37
N THR A 785 -8.50 6.65 -61.93
CA THR A 785 -7.37 6.98 -62.81
C THR A 785 -6.14 6.14 -62.43
N LEU A 786 -5.71 5.23 -63.32
CA LEU A 786 -4.49 4.46 -63.17
C LEU A 786 -3.39 5.03 -64.07
N VAL A 787 -2.26 5.45 -63.49
CA VAL A 787 -1.19 6.18 -64.18
C VAL A 787 0.10 5.36 -64.16
N VAL A 788 0.72 5.20 -65.33
CA VAL A 788 2.09 4.70 -65.48
C VAL A 788 2.99 5.86 -65.90
N GLY A 789 3.98 6.17 -65.06
CA GLY A 789 4.81 7.35 -65.19
C GLY A 789 4.19 8.56 -64.49
N ALA A 790 3.99 9.66 -65.21
CA ALA A 790 3.48 10.91 -64.65
C ALA A 790 1.99 11.14 -64.96
N ALA A 791 1.30 11.97 -64.17
CA ALA A 791 -0.08 12.36 -64.48
C ALA A 791 -0.18 13.07 -65.85
N ALA A 792 -1.40 13.13 -66.41
CA ALA A 792 -1.64 13.85 -67.65
C ALA A 792 -1.19 15.32 -67.53
N ASN A 793 -0.61 15.87 -68.60
CA ASN A 793 -0.04 17.23 -68.65
C ASN A 793 1.18 17.49 -67.75
N SER A 794 1.72 16.47 -67.09
CA SER A 794 3.01 16.54 -66.41
C SER A 794 4.14 16.00 -67.29
N ALA A 795 5.39 16.38 -67.02
CA ALA A 795 6.54 15.83 -67.72
C ALA A 795 6.62 14.32 -67.46
N ALA A 796 6.75 13.52 -68.52
CA ALA A 796 6.88 12.08 -68.44
C ALA A 796 8.09 11.70 -67.55
N VAL A 797 7.91 10.69 -66.69
CA VAL A 797 8.99 10.09 -65.88
C VAL A 797 9.18 8.61 -66.27
N ALA A 798 10.12 7.91 -65.63
CA ALA A 798 10.30 6.49 -65.95
C ALA A 798 9.04 5.70 -65.58
N ALA A 799 8.69 4.70 -66.38
CA ALA A 799 7.51 3.87 -66.11
C ALA A 799 7.69 3.08 -64.81
N GLY A 800 6.60 2.89 -64.07
CA GLY A 800 6.46 1.78 -63.14
C GLY A 800 5.90 0.52 -63.81
N THR A 801 5.77 -0.56 -63.05
CA THR A 801 5.27 -1.86 -63.52
C THR A 801 3.89 -2.16 -62.94
N ILE A 802 2.99 -2.65 -63.79
CA ILE A 802 1.70 -3.21 -63.38
C ILE A 802 1.78 -4.72 -63.62
N ASP A 803 1.83 -5.50 -62.53
CA ASP A 803 1.85 -6.98 -62.56
C ASP A 803 0.45 -7.51 -62.19
N THR A 804 -0.38 -7.78 -63.19
CA THR A 804 -1.72 -8.33 -62.97
C THR A 804 -2.18 -9.14 -64.19
N PRO A 805 -3.02 -10.18 -64.00
CA PRO A 805 -3.65 -10.88 -65.11
C PRO A 805 -4.56 -9.98 -65.96
N ALA A 806 -5.31 -9.07 -65.34
CA ALA A 806 -6.32 -8.27 -66.04
C ALA A 806 -6.51 -6.87 -65.44
N ILE A 807 -6.84 -5.91 -66.31
CA ILE A 807 -7.36 -4.58 -65.97
C ILE A 807 -8.82 -4.52 -66.45
N VAL A 808 -9.76 -4.31 -65.53
CA VAL A 808 -11.20 -4.37 -65.83
C VAL A 808 -11.87 -3.05 -65.45
N PHE A 809 -12.47 -2.40 -66.43
CA PHE A 809 -13.32 -1.22 -66.21
C PHE A 809 -14.71 -1.65 -65.74
N GLY A 810 -15.17 -1.04 -64.65
CA GLY A 810 -16.49 -1.28 -64.07
C GLY A 810 -17.60 -0.47 -64.75
N THR A 811 -18.61 -0.10 -63.96
CA THR A 811 -19.78 0.66 -64.44
C THR A 811 -19.62 2.18 -64.31
N GLY A 812 -18.64 2.63 -63.52
CA GLY A 812 -18.27 4.02 -63.34
C GLY A 812 -17.30 4.55 -64.40
N GLY A 813 -16.71 5.71 -64.13
CA GLY A 813 -15.69 6.32 -64.99
C GLY A 813 -14.32 5.73 -64.72
N GLY A 814 -13.56 5.42 -65.78
CA GLY A 814 -12.22 4.86 -65.62
C GLY A 814 -11.26 5.23 -66.74
N GLU A 815 -10.03 5.56 -66.37
CA GLU A 815 -8.96 5.91 -67.29
C GLU A 815 -7.63 5.23 -66.90
N VAL A 816 -6.90 4.77 -67.91
CA VAL A 816 -5.48 4.41 -67.80
C VAL A 816 -4.65 5.45 -68.54
N VAL A 817 -3.72 6.12 -67.85
CA VAL A 817 -2.80 7.12 -68.40
C VAL A 817 -1.40 6.54 -68.54
N LEU A 818 -0.88 6.52 -69.76
CA LEU A 818 0.50 6.13 -70.05
C LEU A 818 1.28 7.37 -70.46
N ASN A 819 2.04 7.93 -69.52
CA ASN A 819 2.85 9.12 -69.74
C ASN A 819 4.25 8.90 -69.15
N HIS A 820 5.04 8.12 -69.87
CA HIS A 820 6.35 7.66 -69.41
C HIS A 820 7.45 7.90 -70.45
N THR A 821 8.70 7.75 -70.02
CA THR A 821 9.91 7.90 -70.86
C THR A 821 10.43 6.58 -71.43
N SER A 822 9.88 5.44 -71.00
CA SER A 822 10.28 4.11 -71.48
C SER A 822 10.08 3.97 -72.99
N THR A 823 11.03 3.32 -73.66
CA THR A 823 11.02 3.10 -75.12
C THR A 823 10.27 1.85 -75.56
N SER A 824 10.02 0.91 -74.63
CA SER A 824 9.38 -0.39 -74.89
C SER A 824 8.69 -0.95 -73.64
N TYR A 825 7.87 -0.12 -72.98
CA TYR A 825 7.02 -0.57 -71.88
C TYR A 825 6.06 -1.66 -72.36
N GLN A 826 5.91 -2.74 -71.61
CA GLN A 826 4.99 -3.83 -71.93
C GLN A 826 3.84 -3.77 -70.94
N LEU A 827 2.60 -3.60 -71.45
CA LEU A 827 1.40 -3.72 -70.63
C LEU A 827 0.73 -5.06 -70.96
N THR A 828 1.11 -6.12 -70.23
CA THR A 828 0.72 -7.50 -70.56
C THR A 828 -0.63 -7.93 -70.01
N ALA A 829 -1.29 -7.10 -69.20
CA ALA A 829 -2.58 -7.42 -68.61
C ALA A 829 -3.71 -7.37 -69.66
N ASP A 830 -4.65 -8.31 -69.59
CA ASP A 830 -5.84 -8.27 -70.43
C ASP A 830 -6.72 -7.07 -70.03
N ILE A 831 -7.07 -6.20 -70.98
CA ILE A 831 -7.89 -5.01 -70.71
C ILE A 831 -9.32 -5.24 -71.22
N SER A 832 -10.33 -5.01 -70.36
CA SER A 832 -11.74 -5.16 -70.73
C SER A 832 -12.65 -4.15 -70.02
N GLY A 833 -13.89 -4.00 -70.50
CA GLY A 833 -14.89 -3.07 -69.95
C GLY A 833 -14.97 -1.74 -70.71
N ASN A 834 -15.68 -0.75 -70.13
CA ASN A 834 -15.94 0.55 -70.74
C ASN A 834 -15.12 1.65 -70.05
N GLY A 835 -13.93 1.96 -70.58
CA GLY A 835 -13.05 3.02 -70.07
C GLY A 835 -12.13 3.58 -71.16
N SER A 836 -11.24 4.51 -70.78
CA SER A 836 -10.28 5.14 -71.69
C SER A 836 -8.84 4.68 -71.44
N LEU A 837 -8.07 4.56 -72.52
CA LEU A 837 -6.62 4.35 -72.48
C LEU A 837 -5.94 5.53 -73.19
N ASN A 838 -5.21 6.34 -72.43
CA ASN A 838 -4.60 7.56 -72.89
C ASN A 838 -3.07 7.44 -72.93
N VAL A 839 -2.54 7.20 -74.13
CA VAL A 839 -1.09 7.12 -74.38
C VAL A 839 -0.56 8.50 -74.76
N LEU A 840 0.13 9.15 -73.82
CA LEU A 840 0.58 10.53 -73.95
C LEU A 840 2.07 10.65 -74.29
N SER A 841 2.91 9.74 -73.77
CA SER A 841 4.36 9.71 -74.00
C SER A 841 4.93 8.32 -73.79
N GLY A 842 6.06 8.04 -74.46
CA GLY A 842 6.78 6.77 -74.37
C GLY A 842 6.35 5.76 -75.42
N GLY A 843 7.11 4.68 -75.55
CA GLY A 843 6.76 3.52 -76.37
C GLY A 843 6.13 2.44 -75.49
N THR A 844 4.85 2.15 -75.71
CA THR A 844 4.11 1.06 -75.07
C THR A 844 3.72 0.01 -76.11
N ALA A 845 3.89 -1.26 -75.78
CA ALA A 845 3.46 -2.40 -76.57
C ALA A 845 2.47 -3.27 -75.78
#